data_AF-A0A6M5Z3R0-F1
#
_entry.id   AF-A0A6M5Z3R0-F1
#
_cell.length_a   1.000
_cell.length_b   1.000
_cell.length_c   1.000
_cell.angle_alpha   90.00
_cell.angle_beta   90.00
_cell.angle_gamma   90.00
#
_symmetry.space_group_name_H-M   'P 1'
#
loop_
_entity.id
_entity.type
_entity.pdbx_description
1 polymer ?
#
loop_
_entity_poly.entity_id
_entity_poly.type
_entity_poly.pdbx_seq_one_letter_code
_entity_poly.pdbx_strand_id
1 'polypeptide(L)'
;MRTATITLLSLAVCVPAGADDTFTQKPVVAPAVARGDAPQPVPVEVATADWSKRFTVGPVPVWIWGATPEKNYFLRTEFDASGVKAAKLKVSADNHVVLYLNGKQVAASDEWQEGAEADVTKLLKDKNELIAEVKNDDGPAGFVLKLVMIDEKGAPKYVVSDEKWTAAEKKIGAAAPKAKRIGFYGEQPWGKTFDIAAVAQSGSKVASGTFVTLPGFQVERLFTVPAKELGSWVNLTADDKGRLIASDQDGKGLVRIMPGKVGTDQETKVERIPAKVTAAQGLLWHKNALYVVCNGGPGSGLYRVTSSRNNDVLDKVEKLKAINGGGEHGPHAVRLAPDGKSLYVICGNHTQPPEKIDHSRVPKNWSEDHLLPRQWDAGGHARGILAPGGYVAKTDFEGKTWEMVTTGYRNPFDFAFNADGDMFVYDADMEWDMGMPWYRPTRVNHATSGSELGWRSGTGKWPAYYVDSLPAMVDIGPGSPVGVEFGYGAKFPAQYQKALFICDWTFGTMYAVHLTPSGATFKATKEEFLSRTPLPLTDVCISRADGAMYFVIGGRGAQSELFRVTYIGKEPTEPVEYKTAPTPEHKLLTEIEALHARAADPAKAVAFLVPLLGHTDRFIRYAARVALEHQPVKEWQSRVLTLTAPDAVINGVLGLARQGEKGIQSALLAKLGSIDLTKLDERQTLDLLRTYQVAFTRTGEPDKETAAKLAAKLDPLFPAGSDSVNRELAQLLVYLKSPTIVAKVCDELKKPSKPLSQEGLDEVLLRNRGYGGDIAKMLKNAADQQKLSYLFTLRNATVGWNMDRWKVYYGFLAEARSKNGGASYQGFLSNIEKDAFANATDTDRLAIEAAKLRPAYKAKELPKPIGPGKAWATADVVALEGKLKSGRNFKNGERAFAAARCVVCHRFGGDGGATGPDLSQVAGRFGLKDLAESIVEPSKIISDQYAASQVTTTSGKSVTGKIVNDSNGKVVIVTDPEDSSKTVEINKDDVEEVRRSKISLMPEKLIDGLNENEVLDLIAYLLSRGDPNHAMFKR
;
A
#
# COMPACT_ATOMS: atom_id res chain seq x y z
N MET A 1 39.27 -10.21 29.18
CA MET A 1 38.90 -8.79 29.37
C MET A 1 37.45 -8.64 28.96
N ARG A 2 36.57 -8.32 29.94
CA ARG A 2 35.14 -8.08 29.74
C ARG A 2 34.97 -6.65 29.25
N THR A 3 34.32 -6.43 28.11
CA THR A 3 33.82 -5.12 27.69
C THR A 3 32.32 -5.11 27.91
N ALA A 4 31.91 -4.37 28.94
CA ALA A 4 30.51 -4.12 29.27
C ALA A 4 29.93 -3.10 28.30
N THR A 5 28.87 -3.47 27.58
CA THR A 5 28.03 -2.52 26.84
C THR A 5 26.92 -2.09 27.79
N ILE A 6 26.96 -0.82 28.22
CA ILE A 6 25.95 -0.21 29.07
C ILE A 6 24.68 0.00 28.23
N THR A 7 23.64 -0.80 28.50
CA THR A 7 22.28 -0.54 28.03
C THR A 7 21.66 0.50 28.96
N LEU A 8 21.36 1.70 28.46
CA LEU A 8 20.52 2.65 29.19
C LEU A 8 19.10 2.07 29.29
N LEU A 9 18.74 1.53 30.47
CA LEU A 9 17.35 1.37 30.88
C LEU A 9 16.79 2.77 31.17
N SER A 10 15.89 3.27 30.33
CA SER A 10 14.96 4.32 30.73
C SER A 10 13.95 3.74 31.73
N LEU A 11 14.29 3.80 33.02
CA LEU A 11 13.33 3.60 34.09
C LEU A 11 12.31 4.74 34.05
N ALA A 12 11.17 4.51 33.41
CA ALA A 12 9.99 5.31 33.61
C ALA A 12 9.55 5.13 35.08
N VAL A 13 9.77 6.15 35.89
CA VAL A 13 9.24 6.24 37.25
C VAL A 13 7.72 6.32 37.15
N CYS A 14 7.06 5.19 37.40
CA CYS A 14 5.61 5.10 37.47
C CYS A 14 5.17 5.59 38.86
N VAL A 15 4.56 6.77 38.92
CA VAL A 15 3.86 7.24 40.12
C VAL A 15 2.67 6.29 40.39
N PRO A 16 2.44 5.82 41.62
CA PRO A 16 1.30 4.96 41.93
C PRO A 16 0.00 5.77 41.80
N ALA A 17 -0.99 5.23 41.09
CA ALA A 17 -2.31 5.83 40.95
C ALA A 17 -3.02 5.85 42.32
N GLY A 18 -3.32 7.06 42.82
CA GLY A 18 -4.30 7.27 43.88
C GLY A 18 -5.71 7.03 43.36
N ALA A 19 -6.64 6.71 44.27
CA ALA A 19 -7.97 6.19 43.98
C ALA A 19 -8.99 7.21 43.39
N ASP A 20 -8.56 8.35 42.83
CA ASP A 20 -9.45 9.44 42.37
C ASP A 20 -9.39 9.73 40.85
N ASP A 21 -8.96 8.78 40.03
CA ASP A 21 -8.88 8.91 38.55
C ASP A 21 -10.20 8.51 37.84
N THR A 22 -11.34 9.03 38.30
CA THR A 22 -12.64 8.83 37.62
C THR A 22 -13.01 10.06 36.80
N PHE A 23 -13.35 9.85 35.53
CA PHE A 23 -13.81 10.90 34.62
C PHE A 23 -15.29 10.71 34.30
N THR A 24 -16.06 11.79 34.22
CA THR A 24 -17.47 11.71 33.83
C THR A 24 -17.83 12.70 32.74
N GLN A 25 -18.83 12.34 31.93
CA GLN A 25 -19.40 13.24 30.95
C GLN A 25 -20.87 12.87 30.65
N LYS A 26 -21.72 13.90 30.51
CA LYS A 26 -23.09 13.69 30.03
C LYS A 26 -23.12 13.32 28.53
N PRO A 27 -23.98 12.38 28.12
CA PRO A 27 -24.28 12.13 26.72
C PRO A 27 -24.80 13.38 26.02
N VAL A 28 -24.37 13.59 24.77
CA VAL A 28 -24.86 14.68 23.90
C VAL A 28 -25.25 14.09 22.55
N VAL A 29 -26.49 14.32 22.11
CA VAL A 29 -26.92 13.96 20.75
C VAL A 29 -26.06 14.74 19.75
N ALA A 30 -25.36 14.02 18.90
CA ALA A 30 -24.50 14.61 17.89
C ALA A 30 -25.36 15.17 16.73
N PRO A 31 -24.98 16.31 16.14
CA PRO A 31 -25.64 16.79 14.92
C PRO A 31 -25.59 15.73 13.84
N ALA A 32 -26.75 15.40 13.27
CA ALA A 32 -26.86 14.38 12.22
C ALA A 32 -27.91 14.78 11.18
N VAL A 33 -27.70 14.33 9.94
CA VAL A 33 -28.67 14.40 8.85
C VAL A 33 -28.90 13.01 8.28
N ALA A 34 -30.15 12.69 7.96
CA ALA A 34 -30.47 11.42 7.34
C ALA A 34 -30.10 11.43 5.84
N ARG A 35 -29.52 10.33 5.35
CA ARG A 35 -29.21 10.14 3.95
C ARG A 35 -30.50 9.94 3.13
N GLY A 36 -30.56 10.58 1.96
CA GLY A 36 -31.69 10.49 1.04
C GLY A 36 -32.73 11.59 1.25
N ASP A 37 -32.74 12.23 2.43
CA ASP A 37 -33.46 13.48 2.61
C ASP A 37 -32.66 14.60 1.92
N ALA A 38 -33.28 15.27 0.94
CA ALA A 38 -32.85 16.63 0.64
C ALA A 38 -32.87 17.38 1.97
N PRO A 39 -31.80 18.11 2.35
CA PRO A 39 -31.75 18.77 3.65
C PRO A 39 -33.05 19.53 3.86
N GLN A 40 -33.90 19.01 4.75
CA GLN A 40 -35.17 19.64 5.04
C GLN A 40 -34.82 21.02 5.60
N PRO A 41 -35.39 22.10 5.04
CA PRO A 41 -35.12 23.43 5.53
C PRO A 41 -35.50 23.45 7.01
N VAL A 42 -34.49 23.75 7.84
CA VAL A 42 -34.66 24.03 9.26
C VAL A 42 -35.85 24.98 9.43
N PRO A 43 -36.75 24.78 10.40
CA PRO A 43 -37.88 25.67 10.63
C PRO A 43 -37.38 27.12 10.71
N VAL A 44 -37.81 27.92 9.74
CA VAL A 44 -37.47 29.33 9.60
C VAL A 44 -38.38 30.13 10.52
N GLU A 45 -37.78 30.76 11.53
CA GLU A 45 -38.01 32.16 11.89
C GLU A 45 -36.65 32.67 12.41
N VAL A 46 -35.98 33.69 11.87
CA VAL A 46 -36.41 34.96 11.23
C VAL A 46 -35.38 35.38 10.16
N ALA A 47 -35.86 35.97 9.06
CA ALA A 47 -35.18 36.82 8.06
C ALA A 47 -34.30 36.22 6.93
N THR A 48 -34.97 35.71 5.89
CA THR A 48 -34.84 36.04 4.44
C THR A 48 -33.62 36.81 3.89
N ALA A 49 -32.40 36.40 4.21
CA ALA A 49 -31.21 36.86 3.49
C ALA A 49 -30.50 35.71 2.72
N ASP A 50 -30.65 35.65 1.39
CA ASP A 50 -29.67 35.02 0.49
C ASP A 50 -28.27 35.64 0.70
N TRP A 51 -27.52 35.09 1.66
CA TRP A 51 -26.19 35.57 2.04
C TRP A 51 -25.16 35.30 0.95
N SER A 52 -25.27 34.18 0.23
CA SER A 52 -24.38 33.84 -0.89
C SER A 52 -24.32 34.94 -1.93
N LYS A 53 -25.48 35.41 -2.42
CA LYS A 53 -25.54 36.51 -3.39
C LYS A 53 -25.00 37.82 -2.81
N ARG A 54 -25.24 38.08 -1.53
CA ARG A 54 -24.80 39.32 -0.86
C ARG A 54 -23.29 39.38 -0.63
N PHE A 55 -22.61 38.26 -0.41
CA PHE A 55 -21.15 38.23 -0.33
C PHE A 55 -20.48 38.46 -1.70
N THR A 56 -21.16 38.09 -2.79
CA THR A 56 -20.64 38.25 -4.16
C THR A 56 -20.88 39.64 -4.79
N VAL A 57 -21.69 40.51 -4.14
CA VAL A 57 -21.96 41.88 -4.61
C VAL A 57 -21.43 42.91 -3.62
N GLY A 58 -21.42 44.20 -4.00
CA GLY A 58 -20.89 45.28 -3.16
C GLY A 58 -19.36 45.40 -3.25
N PRO A 59 -18.72 46.15 -2.32
CA PRO A 59 -17.28 46.37 -2.36
C PRO A 59 -16.50 45.06 -2.26
N VAL A 60 -15.42 44.99 -3.04
CA VAL A 60 -14.47 43.86 -3.05
C VAL A 60 -13.43 44.13 -1.97
N PRO A 61 -13.20 43.19 -1.04
CA PRO A 61 -12.17 43.35 -0.03
C PRO A 61 -10.79 43.29 -0.70
N VAL A 62 -9.77 43.83 -0.04
CA VAL A 62 -8.38 43.64 -0.48
C VAL A 62 -7.59 42.94 0.61
N TRP A 63 -6.53 42.25 0.21
CA TRP A 63 -5.58 41.69 1.15
C TRP A 63 -4.82 42.86 1.77
N ILE A 64 -4.80 42.91 3.11
CA ILE A 64 -4.08 43.91 3.89
C ILE A 64 -3.16 43.26 4.90
N TRP A 65 -2.09 43.96 5.28
CA TRP A 65 -1.20 43.55 6.36
C TRP A 65 -0.54 44.75 7.04
N GLY A 66 0.27 44.50 8.07
CA GLY A 66 1.16 45.50 8.63
C GLY A 66 2.38 45.80 7.75
N ALA A 67 3.27 46.68 8.21
CA ALA A 67 4.39 47.16 7.40
C ALA A 67 5.44 46.10 7.06
N THR A 68 5.54 45.03 7.86
CA THR A 68 6.56 43.98 7.77
C THR A 68 5.89 42.60 7.76
N PRO A 69 5.91 41.84 6.64
CA PRO A 69 5.17 40.58 6.49
C PRO A 69 5.41 39.54 7.60
N GLU A 70 6.64 39.42 8.08
CA GLU A 70 7.09 38.39 9.01
C GLU A 70 6.67 38.64 10.48
N LYS A 71 5.97 39.76 10.73
CA LYS A 71 5.51 40.13 12.07
C LYS A 71 4.03 39.86 12.26
N ASN A 72 3.67 39.58 13.51
CA ASN A 72 2.28 39.45 13.92
C ASN A 72 1.66 40.82 14.16
N TYR A 73 0.39 40.97 13.80
CA TYR A 73 -0.33 42.23 13.93
C TYR A 73 -1.69 42.04 14.58
N PHE A 74 -2.14 43.10 15.23
CA PHE A 74 -3.54 43.34 15.51
C PHE A 74 -4.04 44.31 14.45
N LEU A 75 -5.03 43.88 13.66
CA LEU A 75 -5.69 44.71 12.64
C LEU A 75 -7.02 45.18 13.19
N ARG A 76 -7.29 46.49 13.15
CA ARG A 76 -8.48 47.09 13.77
C ARG A 76 -9.25 48.00 12.84
N THR A 77 -10.57 47.91 12.91
CA THR A 77 -11.51 48.89 12.33
C THR A 77 -12.72 49.12 13.23
N GLU A 78 -13.35 50.28 13.07
CA GLU A 78 -14.62 50.63 13.72
C GLU A 78 -15.71 50.84 12.67
N PHE A 79 -16.95 50.53 13.01
CA PHE A 79 -18.09 50.75 12.12
C PHE A 79 -19.39 50.98 12.90
N ASP A 80 -20.30 51.70 12.28
CA ASP A 80 -21.66 51.90 12.76
C ASP A 80 -22.56 50.77 12.24
N ALA A 81 -23.34 50.18 13.14
CA ALA A 81 -24.37 49.20 12.82
C ALA A 81 -25.75 49.62 13.35
N SER A 82 -25.96 50.92 13.54
CA SER A 82 -27.25 51.47 13.97
C SER A 82 -28.34 51.07 12.97
N GLY A 83 -29.42 50.47 13.48
CA GLY A 83 -30.55 49.99 12.66
C GLY A 83 -30.32 48.69 11.87
N VAL A 84 -29.24 47.95 12.14
CA VAL A 84 -28.98 46.63 11.52
C VAL A 84 -29.83 45.55 12.20
N LYS A 85 -30.48 44.71 11.39
CA LYS A 85 -31.28 43.55 11.84
C LYS A 85 -30.59 42.21 11.66
N ALA A 86 -29.64 42.10 10.74
CA ALA A 86 -28.89 40.88 10.49
C ALA A 86 -27.48 41.17 9.97
N ALA A 87 -26.49 40.37 10.37
CA ALA A 87 -25.12 40.53 9.95
C ALA A 87 -24.30 39.24 9.94
N LYS A 88 -23.55 39.01 8.85
CA LYS A 88 -22.60 37.90 8.70
C LYS A 88 -21.27 38.37 8.15
N LEU A 89 -20.18 37.75 8.58
CA LEU A 89 -18.84 38.03 8.07
C LEU A 89 -18.13 36.76 7.57
N LYS A 90 -17.21 36.96 6.63
CA LYS A 90 -16.19 36.01 6.21
C LYS A 90 -14.80 36.62 6.44
N VAL A 91 -13.87 35.81 6.92
CA VAL A 91 -12.50 36.24 7.24
C VAL A 91 -11.48 35.16 6.87
N SER A 92 -10.30 35.56 6.42
CA SER A 92 -9.18 34.65 6.16
C SER A 92 -7.84 35.39 6.35
N ALA A 93 -6.77 34.65 6.64
CA ALA A 93 -5.39 35.15 6.64
C ALA A 93 -4.44 34.05 6.15
N ASP A 94 -3.21 34.43 5.74
CA ASP A 94 -2.23 33.50 5.16
C ASP A 94 -2.00 32.25 6.02
N ASN A 95 -1.63 32.45 7.29
CA ASN A 95 -1.43 31.36 8.23
C ASN A 95 -2.35 31.40 9.43
N HIS A 96 -2.56 32.55 10.10
CA HIS A 96 -3.39 32.54 11.31
C HIS A 96 -4.21 33.82 11.46
N VAL A 97 -5.48 33.66 11.81
CA VAL A 97 -6.36 34.75 12.23
C VAL A 97 -7.26 34.33 13.38
N VAL A 98 -7.36 35.19 14.38
CA VAL A 98 -8.42 35.18 15.40
C VAL A 98 -9.14 36.53 15.38
N LEU A 99 -10.43 36.52 15.08
CA LEU A 99 -11.25 37.72 14.94
C LEU A 99 -12.11 37.94 16.18
N TYR A 100 -12.07 39.16 16.70
CA TYR A 100 -12.87 39.64 17.82
C TYR A 100 -13.80 40.76 17.38
N LEU A 101 -15.07 40.69 17.78
CA LEU A 101 -16.06 41.76 17.65
C LEU A 101 -16.44 42.24 19.05
N ASN A 102 -16.26 43.53 19.33
CA ASN A 102 -16.56 44.14 20.62
C ASN A 102 -15.92 43.39 21.82
N GLY A 103 -14.70 42.87 21.62
CA GLY A 103 -13.94 42.10 22.62
C GLY A 103 -14.31 40.62 22.72
N LYS A 104 -15.31 40.11 21.99
CA LYS A 104 -15.67 38.69 21.96
C LYS A 104 -15.12 38.03 20.69
N GLN A 105 -14.45 36.88 20.84
CA GLN A 105 -14.00 36.10 19.69
C GLN A 105 -15.21 35.59 18.90
N VAL A 106 -15.20 35.81 17.58
CA VAL A 106 -16.30 35.47 16.67
C VAL A 106 -15.89 34.53 15.53
N ALA A 107 -14.62 34.50 15.15
CA ALA A 107 -14.10 33.59 14.13
C ALA A 107 -12.60 33.33 14.34
N ALA A 108 -12.10 32.19 13.86
CA ALA A 108 -10.68 31.90 13.78
C ALA A 108 -10.40 30.98 12.58
N SER A 109 -9.21 31.07 11.98
CA SER A 109 -8.75 30.23 10.88
C SER A 109 -7.23 30.15 10.90
N ASP A 110 -6.69 28.98 10.54
CA ASP A 110 -5.26 28.66 10.55
C ASP A 110 -4.70 28.35 9.13
N GLU A 111 -5.45 28.63 8.07
CA GLU A 111 -4.97 28.50 6.68
C GLU A 111 -5.83 29.34 5.72
N TRP A 112 -5.21 30.03 4.76
CA TRP A 112 -5.95 30.97 3.93
C TRP A 112 -6.99 30.32 3.03
N GLN A 113 -6.79 29.07 2.59
CA GLN A 113 -7.77 28.30 1.81
C GLN A 113 -9.03 27.97 2.63
N GLU A 114 -8.97 28.05 3.96
CA GLU A 114 -10.03 27.69 4.91
C GLU A 114 -10.56 28.91 5.68
N GLY A 115 -11.04 29.92 4.96
CA GLY A 115 -11.65 31.10 5.57
C GLY A 115 -12.82 30.77 6.50
N ALA A 116 -12.94 31.50 7.61
CA ALA A 116 -13.99 31.33 8.60
C ALA A 116 -15.20 32.24 8.32
N GLU A 117 -16.41 31.75 8.62
CA GLU A 117 -17.66 32.52 8.54
C GLU A 117 -18.32 32.60 9.92
N ALA A 118 -18.89 33.75 10.28
CA ALA A 118 -19.61 33.94 11.53
C ALA A 118 -20.88 34.79 11.35
N ASP A 119 -21.97 34.37 12.00
CA ASP A 119 -23.16 35.21 12.23
C ASP A 119 -22.91 36.06 13.48
N VAL A 120 -22.86 37.37 13.29
CA VAL A 120 -22.53 38.33 14.34
C VAL A 120 -23.72 39.19 14.76
N THR A 121 -24.91 38.89 14.24
CA THR A 121 -26.13 39.69 14.41
C THR A 121 -26.40 40.05 15.88
N LYS A 122 -26.31 39.07 16.79
CA LYS A 122 -26.62 39.25 18.21
C LYS A 122 -25.50 39.93 19.01
N LEU A 123 -24.36 40.22 18.38
CA LEU A 123 -23.18 40.80 19.02
C LEU A 123 -22.95 42.26 18.62
N LEU A 124 -23.75 42.78 17.69
CA LEU A 124 -23.70 44.16 17.24
C LEU A 124 -24.28 45.13 18.26
N LYS A 125 -23.63 46.30 18.37
CA LYS A 125 -24.07 47.51 19.06
C LYS A 125 -24.25 48.63 18.03
N ASP A 126 -24.66 49.83 18.43
CA ASP A 126 -24.73 50.97 17.49
C ASP A 126 -23.34 51.31 16.91
N LYS A 127 -22.31 51.33 17.77
CA LYS A 127 -20.90 51.43 17.38
C LYS A 127 -20.15 50.15 17.72
N ASN A 128 -19.41 49.62 16.75
CA ASN A 128 -18.71 48.35 16.87
C ASN A 128 -17.23 48.46 16.54
N GLU A 129 -16.47 47.55 17.11
CA GLU A 129 -15.04 47.39 16.85
C GLU A 129 -14.74 45.96 16.42
N LEU A 130 -14.02 45.80 15.32
CA LEU A 130 -13.39 44.54 14.91
C LEU A 130 -11.89 44.63 15.17
N ILE A 131 -11.35 43.59 15.80
CA ILE A 131 -9.91 43.39 15.98
C ILE A 131 -9.59 41.98 15.46
N ALA A 132 -8.70 41.87 14.49
CA ALA A 132 -8.12 40.60 14.05
C ALA A 132 -6.69 40.47 14.58
N GLU A 133 -6.44 39.45 15.37
CA GLU A 133 -5.09 39.02 15.72
C GLU A 133 -4.60 38.10 14.60
N VAL A 134 -3.55 38.51 13.89
CA VAL A 134 -3.03 37.80 12.73
C VAL A 134 -1.56 37.45 12.90
N LYS A 135 -1.19 36.22 12.54
CA LYS A 135 0.17 35.70 12.63
C LYS A 135 0.58 35.06 11.30
N ASN A 136 1.83 35.30 10.94
CA ASN A 136 2.47 34.74 9.75
C ASN A 136 3.62 33.84 10.19
N ASP A 137 3.66 32.62 9.68
CA ASP A 137 4.64 31.60 10.04
C ASP A 137 5.82 31.61 9.06
N ASP A 138 5.53 31.70 7.76
CA ASP A 138 6.50 31.93 6.68
C ASP A 138 5.78 32.41 5.40
N GLY A 139 6.52 32.74 4.35
CA GLY A 139 5.90 33.07 3.06
C GLY A 139 5.11 34.40 2.99
N PRO A 140 4.23 34.56 1.97
CA PRO A 140 3.45 35.78 1.74
C PRO A 140 2.44 36.05 2.86
N ALA A 141 2.52 37.16 3.57
CA ALA A 141 1.57 37.47 4.64
C ALA A 141 0.35 38.24 4.14
N GLY A 142 -0.86 37.90 4.56
CA GLY A 142 -2.06 38.68 4.26
C GLY A 142 -3.32 38.36 5.06
N PHE A 143 -4.20 39.37 5.20
CA PHE A 143 -5.51 39.27 5.85
C PHE A 143 -6.61 39.84 4.96
N VAL A 144 -7.75 39.16 4.90
CA VAL A 144 -8.93 39.60 4.17
C VAL A 144 -10.20 39.37 4.97
N LEU A 145 -11.13 40.34 4.94
CA LEU A 145 -12.42 40.25 5.61
C LEU A 145 -13.52 40.92 4.79
N LYS A 146 -14.71 40.33 4.79
CA LYS A 146 -15.94 40.98 4.34
C LYS A 146 -17.06 40.70 5.33
N LEU A 147 -17.63 41.76 5.90
CA LEU A 147 -18.82 41.77 6.74
C LEU A 147 -19.97 42.40 5.95
N VAL A 148 -21.10 41.72 5.91
CA VAL A 148 -22.36 42.15 5.30
C VAL A 148 -23.37 42.36 6.42
N MET A 149 -23.98 43.54 6.47
CA MET A 149 -25.02 43.94 7.41
C MET A 149 -26.28 44.34 6.65
N ILE A 150 -27.45 44.06 7.20
CA ILE A 150 -28.75 44.34 6.57
C ILE A 150 -29.59 45.18 7.52
N ASP A 151 -30.11 46.31 7.04
CA ASP A 151 -30.99 47.19 7.81
C ASP A 151 -32.47 46.78 7.77
N GLU A 152 -33.32 47.53 8.45
CA GLU A 152 -34.78 47.28 8.52
C GLU A 152 -35.48 47.27 7.16
N LYS A 153 -34.89 47.88 6.12
CA LYS A 153 -35.45 47.95 4.77
C LYS A 153 -34.85 46.89 3.83
N GLY A 154 -33.99 46.00 4.35
CA GLY A 154 -33.32 44.96 3.58
C GLY A 154 -32.11 45.45 2.78
N ALA A 155 -31.67 46.70 2.97
CA ALA A 155 -30.54 47.27 2.25
C ALA A 155 -29.21 46.82 2.86
N PRO A 156 -28.23 46.33 2.06
CA PRO A 156 -26.96 45.86 2.59
C PRO A 156 -25.97 47.02 2.84
N LYS A 157 -25.34 47.03 4.02
CA LYS A 157 -24.14 47.80 4.35
C LYS A 157 -22.95 46.84 4.46
N TYR A 158 -21.75 47.31 4.12
CA TYR A 158 -20.55 46.46 4.07
C TYR A 158 -19.42 47.05 4.90
N VAL A 159 -18.65 46.18 5.54
CA VAL A 159 -17.31 46.48 6.05
C VAL A 159 -16.36 45.48 5.40
N VAL A 160 -15.32 45.98 4.75
CA VAL A 160 -14.32 45.15 4.07
C VAL A 160 -12.93 45.45 4.61
N SER A 161 -12.00 44.51 4.47
CA SER A 161 -10.58 44.79 4.64
C SER A 161 -10.11 45.76 3.55
N ASP A 162 -9.59 46.89 3.97
CA ASP A 162 -9.06 47.96 3.12
C ASP A 162 -8.02 48.79 3.89
N GLU A 163 -7.44 49.80 3.23
CA GLU A 163 -6.40 50.67 3.81
C GLU A 163 -6.92 51.63 4.91
N LYS A 164 -8.21 51.55 5.29
CA LYS A 164 -8.76 52.29 6.44
C LYS A 164 -8.54 51.55 7.75
N TRP A 165 -8.26 50.25 7.69
CA TRP A 165 -7.87 49.49 8.86
C TRP A 165 -6.55 50.01 9.43
N THR A 166 -6.35 49.83 10.73
CA THR A 166 -5.08 50.13 11.40
C THR A 166 -4.37 48.83 11.78
N ALA A 167 -3.04 48.84 11.81
CA ALA A 167 -2.21 47.68 12.10
C ALA A 167 -1.19 48.02 13.21
N ALA A 168 -1.13 47.22 14.27
CA ALA A 168 -0.12 47.38 15.32
C ALA A 168 0.43 46.04 15.81
N GLU A 169 1.73 46.01 16.15
CA GLU A 169 2.41 44.80 16.66
C GLU A 169 2.03 44.45 18.12
N LYS A 170 1.25 45.32 18.79
CA LYS A 170 0.75 45.13 20.15
C LYS A 170 -0.75 45.43 20.20
N LYS A 171 -1.45 44.83 21.16
CA LYS A 171 -2.91 45.02 21.38
C LYS A 171 -3.25 46.52 21.47
N ILE A 172 -4.16 46.97 20.61
CA ILE A 172 -4.28 48.37 20.15
C ILE A 172 -4.93 49.34 21.16
N GLY A 173 -4.44 50.59 21.17
CA GLY A 173 -5.15 51.81 21.58
C GLY A 173 -5.27 52.83 20.42
N ALA A 174 -6.00 53.94 20.59
CA ALA A 174 -6.55 54.80 19.51
C ALA A 174 -5.57 55.43 18.48
N ALA A 175 -4.24 55.27 18.59
CA ALA A 175 -3.23 55.90 17.72
C ALA A 175 -2.32 54.85 17.02
N ALA A 176 -2.88 54.03 16.12
CA ALA A 176 -2.14 53.02 15.35
C ALA A 176 -1.98 53.43 13.86
N PRO A 177 -0.88 53.05 13.19
CA PRO A 177 -0.68 53.33 11.76
C PRO A 177 -1.67 52.53 10.89
N LYS A 178 -1.93 53.02 9.67
CA LYS A 178 -2.82 52.35 8.71
C LYS A 178 -2.21 51.03 8.19
N ALA A 179 -3.06 50.04 7.95
CA ALA A 179 -2.71 48.81 7.26
C ALA A 179 -2.37 49.08 5.79
N LYS A 180 -1.45 48.31 5.23
CA LYS A 180 -1.06 48.40 3.82
C LYS A 180 -1.85 47.38 3.01
N ARG A 181 -2.31 47.76 1.81
CA ARG A 181 -2.76 46.79 0.81
C ARG A 181 -1.57 46.03 0.26
N ILE A 182 -1.69 44.72 0.19
CA ILE A 182 -0.64 43.77 -0.24
C ILE A 182 -1.04 42.96 -1.48
N GLY A 183 -2.32 42.95 -1.84
CA GLY A 183 -2.82 42.27 -3.02
C GLY A 183 -4.31 42.53 -3.24
N PHE A 184 -4.78 42.37 -4.47
CA PHE A 184 -6.20 42.39 -4.77
C PHE A 184 -6.84 41.04 -4.46
N TYR A 185 -8.10 41.04 -4.03
CA TYR A 185 -8.83 39.80 -3.86
C TYR A 185 -9.02 39.09 -5.20
N GLY A 186 -8.59 37.83 -5.29
CA GLY A 186 -8.47 37.07 -6.55
C GLY A 186 -7.05 36.85 -7.04
N GLU A 187 -6.06 37.58 -6.50
CA GLU A 187 -4.65 37.50 -6.90
C GLU A 187 -3.93 36.32 -6.23
N GLN A 188 -2.99 35.69 -6.94
CA GLN A 188 -2.16 34.62 -6.38
C GLN A 188 -1.18 35.20 -5.33
N PRO A 189 -0.83 34.45 -4.26
CA PRO A 189 -1.13 33.03 -4.04
C PRO A 189 -2.57 32.75 -3.56
N TRP A 190 -3.29 33.76 -3.03
CA TRP A 190 -4.52 33.54 -2.26
C TRP A 190 -5.82 33.38 -3.09
N GLY A 191 -5.84 33.80 -4.35
CA GLY A 191 -7.02 33.66 -5.21
C GLY A 191 -8.31 34.29 -4.62
N LYS A 192 -9.47 33.70 -4.94
CA LYS A 192 -10.80 34.18 -4.52
C LYS A 192 -11.34 33.38 -3.33
N THR A 193 -10.72 33.54 -2.17
CA THR A 193 -10.95 32.75 -0.94
C THR A 193 -12.42 32.66 -0.46
N PHE A 194 -13.27 33.64 -0.75
CA PHE A 194 -14.70 33.64 -0.42
C PHE A 194 -15.62 33.13 -1.55
N ASP A 195 -15.10 32.91 -2.76
CA ASP A 195 -15.84 32.54 -3.98
C ASP A 195 -15.74 31.02 -4.30
N ILE A 196 -15.42 30.17 -3.32
CA ILE A 196 -15.24 28.70 -3.48
C ILE A 196 -16.59 27.98 -3.73
N ALA A 197 -17.45 28.55 -4.57
CA ALA A 197 -18.62 27.91 -5.14
C ALA A 197 -18.27 27.04 -6.37
N ALA A 198 -17.07 27.19 -6.95
CA ALA A 198 -16.65 26.44 -8.15
C ALA A 198 -16.02 25.06 -7.88
N VAL A 199 -15.78 24.68 -6.62
CA VAL A 199 -15.39 23.31 -6.22
C VAL A 199 -16.58 22.57 -5.56
N ALA A 200 -17.71 23.25 -5.39
CA ALA A 200 -18.88 22.75 -4.65
C ALA A 200 -19.93 22.01 -5.51
N GLN A 201 -19.63 21.68 -6.77
CA GLN A 201 -20.49 20.83 -7.60
C GLN A 201 -19.93 19.41 -7.72
N SER A 202 -19.86 18.72 -6.57
CA SER A 202 -20.07 17.26 -6.46
C SER A 202 -19.82 16.69 -5.05
N GLY A 203 -19.20 17.42 -4.11
CA GLY A 203 -18.97 16.97 -2.73
C GLY A 203 -20.10 17.30 -1.75
N SER A 204 -20.38 16.39 -0.79
CA SER A 204 -21.44 16.41 0.21
C SER A 204 -21.89 17.80 0.72
N LYS A 205 -23.21 18.04 0.72
CA LYS A 205 -23.90 19.26 1.23
C LYS A 205 -23.89 19.39 2.76
N VAL A 206 -23.14 18.55 3.48
CA VAL A 206 -23.21 18.40 4.95
C VAL A 206 -22.01 19.06 5.61
N ALA A 207 -22.26 19.85 6.67
CA ALA A 207 -21.22 20.57 7.40
C ALA A 207 -20.26 19.62 8.14
N SER A 208 -19.00 20.04 8.32
CA SER A 208 -18.02 19.29 9.13
C SER A 208 -18.54 19.08 10.56
N GLY A 209 -18.17 17.94 11.16
CA GLY A 209 -18.64 17.53 12.49
C GLY A 209 -20.10 17.04 12.54
N THR A 210 -20.85 17.14 11.44
CA THR A 210 -22.21 16.59 11.33
C THR A 210 -22.15 15.17 10.79
N PHE A 211 -22.83 14.25 11.46
CA PHE A 211 -22.98 12.87 10.99
C PHE A 211 -23.96 12.80 9.81
N VAL A 212 -23.67 11.91 8.87
CA VAL A 212 -24.65 11.41 7.90
C VAL A 212 -25.01 9.99 8.33
N THR A 213 -26.29 9.76 8.62
CA THR A 213 -26.79 8.46 9.07
C THR A 213 -27.89 7.97 8.13
N LEU A 214 -28.24 6.69 8.22
CA LEU A 214 -29.48 6.21 7.62
C LEU A 214 -30.71 6.73 8.41
N PRO A 215 -31.88 6.87 7.78
CA PRO A 215 -33.09 7.33 8.45
C PRO A 215 -33.41 6.55 9.74
N GLY A 216 -33.81 7.27 10.78
CA GLY A 216 -34.17 6.68 12.07
C GLY A 216 -33.00 6.34 13.01
N PHE A 217 -31.75 6.47 12.56
CA PHE A 217 -30.58 6.29 13.44
C PHE A 217 -30.15 7.60 14.09
N GLN A 218 -29.85 7.54 15.39
CA GLN A 218 -29.35 8.64 16.21
C GLN A 218 -27.95 8.30 16.73
N VAL A 219 -27.06 9.30 16.76
CA VAL A 219 -25.71 9.20 17.34
C VAL A 219 -25.61 10.09 18.57
N GLU A 220 -25.08 9.56 19.67
CA GLU A 220 -24.77 10.30 20.89
C GLU A 220 -23.27 10.24 21.17
N ARG A 221 -22.64 11.38 21.44
CA ARG A 221 -21.29 11.45 21.99
C ARG A 221 -21.37 11.24 23.49
N LEU A 222 -20.75 10.17 23.98
CA LEU A 222 -20.77 9.79 25.38
C LEU A 222 -19.60 10.36 26.17
N PHE A 223 -18.43 10.47 25.53
CA PHE A 223 -17.21 10.87 26.20
C PHE A 223 -16.20 11.43 25.19
N THR A 224 -15.55 12.55 25.49
CA THR A 224 -14.35 13.04 24.79
C THR A 224 -13.14 12.77 25.67
N VAL A 225 -12.18 12.04 25.12
CA VAL A 225 -11.05 11.50 25.88
C VAL A 225 -10.05 12.60 26.21
N PRO A 226 -9.72 12.84 27.49
CA PRO A 226 -8.61 13.72 27.86
C PRO A 226 -7.28 13.09 27.41
N ALA A 227 -6.73 13.54 26.28
CA ALA A 227 -5.63 12.85 25.59
C ALA A 227 -4.34 12.75 26.44
N LYS A 228 -4.08 13.73 27.32
CA LYS A 228 -2.88 13.72 28.18
C LYS A 228 -2.96 12.62 29.24
N GLU A 229 -4.16 12.35 29.72
CA GLU A 229 -4.45 11.43 30.81
C GLU A 229 -4.71 10.01 30.27
N LEU A 230 -5.56 9.88 29.25
CA LEU A 230 -6.11 8.60 28.79
C LEU A 230 -5.66 8.22 27.36
N GLY A 231 -4.85 9.04 26.70
CA GLY A 231 -4.22 8.70 25.42
C GLY A 231 -5.19 8.76 24.23
N SER A 232 -4.84 8.03 23.17
CA SER A 232 -5.66 7.88 21.97
C SER A 232 -6.14 6.44 21.90
N TRP A 233 -7.44 6.23 21.94
CA TRP A 233 -8.06 4.90 22.01
C TRP A 233 -8.10 4.24 20.62
N VAL A 234 -7.81 2.94 20.58
CA VAL A 234 -7.67 2.17 19.32
C VAL A 234 -8.43 0.84 19.30
N ASN A 235 -8.97 0.40 20.43
CA ASN A 235 -9.77 -0.83 20.51
C ASN A 235 -10.87 -0.69 21.58
N LEU A 236 -12.00 -1.39 21.39
CA LEU A 236 -13.16 -1.39 22.26
C LEU A 236 -13.78 -2.79 22.35
N THR A 237 -14.10 -3.23 23.56
CA THR A 237 -14.91 -4.45 23.78
C THR A 237 -15.93 -4.25 24.90
N ALA A 238 -16.94 -5.12 24.96
CA ALA A 238 -17.94 -5.12 26.04
C ALA A 238 -17.71 -6.30 26.99
N ASP A 239 -17.96 -6.08 28.29
CA ASP A 239 -18.00 -7.16 29.28
C ASP A 239 -19.44 -7.69 29.51
N ASP A 240 -19.55 -8.73 30.33
CA ASP A 240 -20.82 -9.38 30.66
C ASP A 240 -21.75 -8.57 31.57
N LYS A 241 -21.30 -7.41 32.08
CA LYS A 241 -22.08 -6.49 32.91
C LYS A 241 -22.60 -5.28 32.12
N GLY A 242 -22.41 -5.27 30.81
CA GLY A 242 -22.81 -4.14 29.95
C GLY A 242 -21.88 -2.93 30.07
N ARG A 243 -20.68 -3.11 30.60
CA ARG A 243 -19.63 -2.10 30.62
C ARG A 243 -18.74 -2.28 29.40
N LEU A 244 -18.02 -1.23 29.03
CA LEU A 244 -17.05 -1.30 27.93
C LEU A 244 -15.63 -1.24 28.50
N ILE A 245 -14.69 -1.75 27.72
CA ILE A 245 -13.26 -1.67 27.98
C ILE A 245 -12.62 -1.11 26.72
N ALA A 246 -11.81 -0.07 26.87
CA ALA A 246 -11.05 0.52 25.77
C ALA A 246 -9.54 0.47 26.07
N SER A 247 -8.74 0.42 25.00
CA SER A 247 -7.28 0.52 25.09
C SER A 247 -6.78 1.77 24.41
N ASP A 248 -5.80 2.43 25.04
CA ASP A 248 -4.93 3.38 24.38
C ASP A 248 -3.94 2.70 23.42
N GLN A 249 -3.47 3.47 22.43
CA GLN A 249 -2.48 3.04 21.44
C GLN A 249 -1.07 2.89 21.99
N ASP A 250 -0.68 3.73 22.94
CA ASP A 250 0.71 3.90 23.37
C ASP A 250 0.91 3.40 24.80
N GLY A 251 0.92 4.31 25.78
CA GLY A 251 1.45 4.07 27.14
C GLY A 251 0.49 4.43 28.28
N LYS A 252 -0.79 4.70 27.99
CA LYS A 252 -1.81 5.10 28.98
C LYS A 252 -2.66 3.93 29.48
N GLY A 253 -2.64 2.80 28.77
CA GLY A 253 -3.18 1.52 29.21
C GLY A 253 -4.68 1.37 28.97
N LEU A 254 -5.31 0.57 29.82
CA LEU A 254 -6.70 0.17 29.68
C LEU A 254 -7.63 1.04 30.55
N VAL A 255 -8.83 1.29 30.06
CA VAL A 255 -9.91 1.92 30.83
C VAL A 255 -11.16 1.07 30.81
N ARG A 256 -11.95 1.17 31.88
CA ARG A 256 -13.31 0.66 31.94
C ARG A 256 -14.28 1.83 31.83
N ILE A 257 -15.34 1.63 31.07
CA ILE A 257 -16.35 2.63 30.78
C ILE A 257 -17.70 2.07 31.23
N MET A 258 -18.42 2.84 32.04
CA MET A 258 -19.82 2.59 32.39
C MET A 258 -20.65 3.61 31.60
N PRO A 259 -21.24 3.23 30.46
CA PRO A 259 -22.04 4.15 29.65
C PRO A 259 -23.24 4.68 30.43
N GLY A 260 -23.57 5.96 30.23
CA GLY A 260 -24.84 6.51 30.69
C GLY A 260 -26.02 5.77 30.07
N LYS A 261 -27.13 5.55 30.78
CA LYS A 261 -28.27 4.77 30.25
C LYS A 261 -28.89 5.43 29.00
N VAL A 262 -29.24 4.59 28.02
CA VAL A 262 -29.92 5.01 26.78
C VAL A 262 -31.19 5.82 27.09
N GLY A 263 -31.35 6.96 26.41
CA GLY A 263 -32.53 7.83 26.57
C GLY A 263 -32.57 8.63 27.87
N THR A 264 -31.45 8.73 28.60
CA THR A 264 -31.33 9.51 29.84
C THR A 264 -30.12 10.44 29.81
N ASP A 265 -30.06 11.41 30.71
CA ASP A 265 -28.90 12.31 30.87
C ASP A 265 -27.85 11.77 31.87
N GLN A 266 -27.97 10.49 32.25
CA GLN A 266 -27.03 9.83 33.16
C GLN A 266 -25.60 9.92 32.59
N GLU A 267 -24.66 10.34 33.43
CA GLU A 267 -23.26 10.49 33.01
C GLU A 267 -22.63 9.14 32.65
N THR A 268 -21.85 9.16 31.56
CA THR A 268 -20.86 8.12 31.28
C THR A 268 -19.69 8.32 32.21
N LYS A 269 -19.24 7.23 32.84
CA LYS A 269 -18.13 7.20 33.81
C LYS A 269 -16.99 6.36 33.24
N VAL A 270 -15.77 6.86 33.34
CA VAL A 270 -14.56 6.21 32.85
C VAL A 270 -13.55 6.10 33.99
N GLU A 271 -13.04 4.89 34.22
CA GLU A 271 -12.06 4.58 35.26
C GLU A 271 -10.86 3.81 34.65
N ARG A 272 -9.67 3.99 35.20
CA ARG A 272 -8.50 3.20 34.76
C ARG A 272 -8.61 1.75 35.22
N ILE A 273 -8.12 0.85 34.39
CA ILE A 273 -7.86 -0.53 34.77
C ILE A 273 -6.39 -0.64 35.23
N PRO A 274 -6.11 -1.12 36.47
CA PRO A 274 -4.74 -1.19 37.00
C PRO A 274 -3.79 -2.15 36.28
N ALA A 275 -4.30 -3.03 35.40
CA ALA A 275 -3.49 -3.97 34.64
C ALA A 275 -2.40 -3.25 33.83
N LYS A 276 -1.16 -3.70 33.99
CA LYS A 276 0.02 -3.14 33.30
C LYS A 276 0.12 -3.64 31.86
N VAL A 277 -0.85 -3.28 31.04
CA VAL A 277 -0.93 -3.58 29.60
C VAL A 277 -1.22 -2.30 28.85
N THR A 278 -0.52 -2.08 27.73
CA THR A 278 -0.71 -0.94 26.83
C THR A 278 -0.55 -1.41 25.39
N ALA A 279 -0.82 -0.53 24.41
CA ALA A 279 -0.74 -0.84 22.98
C ALA A 279 -1.55 -2.10 22.59
N ALA A 280 -2.69 -2.30 23.24
CA ALA A 280 -3.58 -3.41 22.95
C ALA A 280 -4.46 -3.05 21.74
N GLN A 281 -4.32 -3.82 20.68
CA GLN A 281 -5.07 -3.64 19.43
C GLN A 281 -6.17 -4.69 19.24
N GLY A 282 -6.24 -5.68 20.14
CA GLY A 282 -7.32 -6.65 20.21
C GLY A 282 -7.75 -6.88 21.65
N LEU A 283 -9.05 -6.75 21.92
CA LEU A 283 -9.65 -7.01 23.22
C LEU A 283 -10.82 -7.98 23.09
N LEU A 284 -10.87 -8.98 23.97
CA LEU A 284 -11.99 -9.91 24.06
C LEU A 284 -12.28 -10.27 25.52
N TRP A 285 -13.47 -9.97 26.00
CA TRP A 285 -13.94 -10.47 27.30
C TRP A 285 -14.51 -11.89 27.17
N HIS A 286 -14.04 -12.81 28.01
CA HIS A 286 -14.63 -14.15 28.11
C HIS A 286 -14.38 -14.77 29.50
N LYS A 287 -15.44 -15.23 30.17
CA LYS A 287 -15.38 -15.97 31.47
C LYS A 287 -14.49 -15.29 32.51
N ASN A 288 -14.78 -14.04 32.86
CA ASN A 288 -14.04 -13.23 33.84
C ASN A 288 -12.56 -12.97 33.50
N ALA A 289 -12.17 -13.16 32.25
CA ALA A 289 -10.85 -12.82 31.75
C ALA A 289 -10.96 -11.90 30.53
N LEU A 290 -10.05 -10.93 30.46
CA LEU A 290 -9.84 -10.12 29.27
C LEU A 290 -8.65 -10.70 28.50
N TYR A 291 -8.90 -11.25 27.33
CA TYR A 291 -7.85 -11.63 26.39
C TYR A 291 -7.42 -10.41 25.59
N VAL A 292 -6.11 -10.22 25.50
CA VAL A 292 -5.52 -9.01 24.95
C VAL A 292 -4.44 -9.37 23.94
N VAL A 293 -4.54 -8.82 22.74
CA VAL A 293 -3.46 -8.87 21.75
C VAL A 293 -2.74 -7.52 21.76
N CYS A 294 -1.47 -7.55 22.16
CA CYS A 294 -0.61 -6.38 22.21
C CYS A 294 0.26 -6.32 20.97
N ASN A 295 0.35 -5.12 20.40
CA ASN A 295 1.21 -4.78 19.26
C ASN A 295 2.34 -3.83 19.70
N GLY A 296 2.87 -4.04 20.91
CA GLY A 296 3.80 -3.13 21.57
C GLY A 296 3.78 -3.28 23.09
N GLY A 297 4.06 -2.20 23.82
CA GLY A 297 3.93 -2.12 25.28
C GLY A 297 4.74 -3.18 26.02
N PRO A 298 4.11 -4.13 26.74
CA PRO A 298 4.80 -5.23 27.44
C PRO A 298 5.47 -6.25 26.48
N GLY A 299 5.37 -6.02 25.17
CA GLY A 299 5.92 -6.81 24.09
C GLY A 299 4.81 -7.44 23.25
N SER A 300 5.06 -7.62 21.96
CA SER A 300 4.08 -8.21 21.05
C SER A 300 3.66 -9.63 21.49
N GLY A 301 2.36 -9.92 21.46
CA GLY A 301 1.84 -11.21 21.90
C GLY A 301 0.37 -11.25 22.34
N LEU A 302 -0.07 -12.46 22.68
CA LEU A 302 -1.36 -12.74 23.31
C LEU A 302 -1.19 -12.80 24.83
N TYR A 303 -2.07 -12.09 25.53
CA TYR A 303 -2.09 -11.94 26.98
C TYR A 303 -3.48 -12.25 27.54
N ARG A 304 -3.50 -12.58 28.83
CA ARG A 304 -4.71 -12.71 29.64
C ARG A 304 -4.62 -11.79 30.83
N VAL A 305 -5.66 -10.99 31.04
CA VAL A 305 -5.80 -10.07 32.18
C VAL A 305 -6.95 -10.55 33.06
N THR A 306 -6.67 -10.70 34.36
CA THR A 306 -7.60 -11.21 35.38
C THR A 306 -7.46 -10.41 36.68
N SER A 307 -8.30 -10.72 37.67
CA SER A 307 -8.17 -10.19 39.03
C SER A 307 -7.28 -11.09 39.90
N SER A 308 -6.26 -10.51 40.54
CA SER A 308 -5.41 -11.18 41.53
C SER A 308 -6.16 -11.56 42.82
N ARG A 309 -7.30 -10.90 43.08
CA ARG A 309 -8.11 -11.06 44.29
C ARG A 309 -9.50 -11.66 44.00
N ASN A 310 -9.72 -12.15 42.79
CA ASN A 310 -11.02 -12.66 42.34
C ASN A 310 -12.17 -11.66 42.58
N ASN A 311 -11.90 -10.38 42.33
CA ASN A 311 -12.87 -9.28 42.43
C ASN A 311 -12.98 -8.54 41.09
N ASP A 312 -13.70 -7.43 41.05
CA ASP A 312 -13.94 -6.68 39.80
C ASP A 312 -12.76 -5.80 39.35
N VAL A 313 -11.60 -5.89 40.02
CA VAL A 313 -10.39 -5.13 39.69
C VAL A 313 -9.46 -6.02 38.88
N LEU A 314 -9.22 -5.64 37.63
CA LEU A 314 -8.29 -6.30 36.72
C LEU A 314 -6.88 -5.75 36.93
N ASP A 315 -5.97 -6.58 37.46
CA ASP A 315 -4.61 -6.19 37.83
C ASP A 315 -3.53 -7.26 37.53
N LYS A 316 -3.93 -8.52 37.32
CA LYS A 316 -3.02 -9.63 36.99
C LYS A 316 -2.90 -9.79 35.48
N VAL A 317 -1.68 -9.67 34.95
CA VAL A 317 -1.36 -9.79 33.52
C VAL A 317 -0.49 -11.03 33.30
N GLU A 318 -0.92 -11.93 32.42
CA GLU A 318 -0.16 -13.13 32.03
C GLU A 318 0.06 -13.14 30.52
N LYS A 319 1.32 -13.25 30.09
CA LYS A 319 1.65 -13.46 28.67
C LYS A 319 1.44 -14.92 28.33
N LEU A 320 0.45 -15.22 27.50
CA LEU A 320 0.15 -16.59 27.06
C LEU A 320 1.10 -17.02 25.92
N LYS A 321 1.37 -16.10 24.97
CA LYS A 321 2.21 -16.39 23.82
C LYS A 321 2.92 -15.12 23.31
N ALA A 322 4.21 -15.23 23.02
CA ALA A 322 4.92 -14.23 22.23
C ALA A 322 4.58 -14.38 20.74
N ILE A 323 4.27 -13.27 20.08
CA ILE A 323 4.00 -13.21 18.65
C ILE A 323 5.07 -12.30 18.04
N ASN A 324 5.85 -12.79 17.08
CA ASN A 324 6.98 -12.05 16.52
C ASN A 324 6.50 -11.15 15.38
N GLY A 325 6.22 -9.90 15.69
CA GLY A 325 5.74 -8.89 14.75
C GLY A 325 5.43 -7.59 15.47
N GLY A 326 5.25 -6.50 14.73
CA GLY A 326 4.99 -5.20 15.33
C GLY A 326 4.62 -4.11 14.32
N GLY A 327 4.23 -2.95 14.83
CA GLY A 327 3.91 -1.77 14.03
C GLY A 327 2.53 -1.86 13.38
N GLU A 328 2.27 -1.05 12.36
CA GLU A 328 0.91 -0.95 11.75
C GLU A 328 0.37 -2.27 11.17
N HIS A 329 1.24 -3.26 10.96
CA HIS A 329 0.93 -4.56 10.34
C HIS A 329 1.27 -5.74 11.29
N GLY A 330 1.17 -5.48 12.59
CA GLY A 330 1.46 -6.43 13.65
C GLY A 330 0.30 -7.40 13.94
N PRO A 331 0.29 -8.05 15.11
CA PRO A 331 -0.87 -8.77 15.60
C PRO A 331 -1.94 -7.78 16.09
N HIS A 332 -3.19 -8.00 15.68
CA HIS A 332 -4.28 -7.03 15.87
C HIS A 332 -5.40 -7.59 16.74
N ALA A 333 -6.42 -8.22 16.15
CA ALA A 333 -7.61 -8.64 16.88
C ALA A 333 -7.55 -10.06 17.47
N VAL A 334 -8.39 -10.31 18.47
CA VAL A 334 -8.70 -11.63 19.02
C VAL A 334 -10.21 -11.82 19.11
N ARG A 335 -10.71 -12.98 18.68
CA ARG A 335 -12.14 -13.32 18.71
C ARG A 335 -12.36 -14.70 19.33
N LEU A 336 -13.52 -14.87 19.96
CA LEU A 336 -13.95 -16.18 20.46
C LEU A 336 -14.35 -17.05 19.26
N ALA A 337 -13.96 -18.31 19.26
CA ALA A 337 -14.45 -19.28 18.29
C ALA A 337 -15.98 -19.41 18.39
N PRO A 338 -16.70 -19.69 17.28
CA PRO A 338 -18.16 -19.86 17.28
C PRO A 338 -18.68 -20.91 18.28
N ASP A 339 -17.86 -21.93 18.59
CA ASP A 339 -18.19 -22.97 19.57
C ASP A 339 -17.96 -22.56 21.05
N GLY A 340 -17.37 -21.38 21.28
CA GLY A 340 -17.05 -20.86 22.61
C GLY A 340 -15.91 -21.58 23.34
N LYS A 341 -15.11 -22.42 22.64
CA LYS A 341 -14.10 -23.30 23.27
C LYS A 341 -12.65 -22.89 23.00
N SER A 342 -12.42 -21.90 22.15
CA SER A 342 -11.08 -21.49 21.72
C SER A 342 -11.07 -20.03 21.24
N LEU A 343 -9.89 -19.53 20.92
CA LEU A 343 -9.64 -18.18 20.45
C LEU A 343 -9.14 -18.21 19.00
N TYR A 344 -9.39 -17.13 18.27
CA TYR A 344 -8.76 -16.84 16.99
C TYR A 344 -8.00 -15.52 17.12
N VAL A 345 -6.80 -15.46 16.55
CA VAL A 345 -5.93 -14.27 16.54
C VAL A 345 -5.56 -13.95 15.09
N ILE A 346 -5.68 -12.68 14.73
CA ILE A 346 -5.33 -12.17 13.40
C ILE A 346 -4.01 -11.40 13.43
N CYS A 347 -3.21 -11.57 12.39
CA CYS A 347 -1.86 -11.04 12.30
C CYS A 347 -1.58 -10.50 10.90
N GLY A 348 -1.03 -9.30 10.80
CA GLY A 348 -0.57 -8.70 9.55
C GLY A 348 0.72 -9.32 9.01
N ASN A 349 1.08 -8.95 7.79
CA ASN A 349 2.22 -9.50 7.07
C ASN A 349 3.59 -9.19 7.70
N HIS A 350 3.70 -8.22 8.61
CA HIS A 350 4.91 -7.96 9.39
C HIS A 350 5.02 -8.87 10.63
N THR A 351 4.07 -9.79 10.77
CA THR A 351 4.06 -10.77 11.84
C THR A 351 4.47 -12.12 11.28
N GLN A 352 5.54 -12.68 11.82
CA GLN A 352 5.97 -14.03 11.49
C GLN A 352 4.94 -15.04 12.00
N PRO A 353 4.69 -16.14 11.27
CA PRO A 353 3.93 -17.26 11.80
C PRO A 353 4.55 -17.75 13.12
N PRO A 354 3.76 -18.32 14.05
CA PRO A 354 4.29 -18.87 15.29
C PRO A 354 5.42 -19.87 15.01
N GLU A 355 6.52 -19.83 15.76
CA GLU A 355 7.67 -20.75 15.58
C GLU A 355 7.24 -22.22 15.58
N LYS A 356 6.24 -22.54 16.41
CA LYS A 356 5.58 -23.84 16.46
C LYS A 356 4.12 -23.68 16.04
N ILE A 357 3.76 -24.35 14.95
CA ILE A 357 2.39 -24.53 14.48
C ILE A 357 2.05 -26.01 14.64
N ASP A 358 1.16 -26.33 15.58
CA ASP A 358 0.78 -27.71 15.90
C ASP A 358 -0.03 -28.33 14.75
N HIS A 359 -0.93 -27.54 14.17
CA HIS A 359 -1.80 -27.94 13.06
C HIS A 359 -1.90 -26.82 12.02
N SER A 360 -2.16 -27.17 10.76
CA SER A 360 -2.32 -26.16 9.71
C SER A 360 -3.34 -26.65 8.71
N ARG A 361 -4.40 -25.87 8.51
CA ARG A 361 -5.40 -26.08 7.44
C ARG A 361 -4.85 -25.65 6.09
N VAL A 362 -3.89 -24.72 6.09
CA VAL A 362 -3.12 -24.34 4.90
C VAL A 362 -1.93 -25.32 4.74
N PRO A 363 -1.70 -25.93 3.57
CA PRO A 363 -0.51 -26.73 3.33
C PRO A 363 0.79 -25.92 3.60
N LYS A 364 1.74 -26.52 4.33
CA LYS A 364 2.95 -25.81 4.84
C LYS A 364 4.08 -25.66 3.82
N ASN A 365 3.86 -26.05 2.56
CA ASN A 365 4.81 -25.91 1.46
C ASN A 365 4.72 -24.52 0.79
N TRP A 366 4.67 -23.47 1.61
CA TRP A 366 4.53 -22.09 1.17
C TRP A 366 5.64 -21.70 0.19
N SER A 367 5.25 -20.99 -0.87
CA SER A 367 6.16 -20.38 -1.83
C SER A 367 5.46 -19.22 -2.52
N GLU A 368 6.24 -18.52 -3.33
CA GLU A 368 5.86 -17.29 -4.00
C GLU A 368 5.11 -17.57 -5.31
N ASP A 369 5.41 -18.72 -5.93
CA ASP A 369 4.80 -19.19 -7.19
C ASP A 369 4.73 -18.10 -8.27
N HIS A 370 5.80 -17.29 -8.38
CA HIS A 370 5.98 -16.28 -9.44
C HIS A 370 6.78 -16.86 -10.58
N LEU A 371 6.20 -16.90 -11.78
CA LEU A 371 6.90 -17.39 -12.97
C LEU A 371 8.07 -16.47 -13.37
N LEU A 372 7.80 -15.17 -13.41
CA LEU A 372 8.81 -14.14 -13.64
C LEU A 372 9.20 -13.49 -12.31
N PRO A 373 10.45 -13.00 -12.18
CA PRO A 373 10.89 -12.30 -10.98
C PRO A 373 9.94 -11.16 -10.58
N ARG A 374 9.74 -10.97 -9.27
CA ARG A 374 9.05 -9.78 -8.73
C ARG A 374 9.97 -8.56 -8.75
N GLN A 375 9.40 -7.38 -8.55
CA GLN A 375 10.11 -6.26 -7.93
C GLN A 375 9.59 -6.06 -6.50
N TRP A 376 10.50 -5.74 -5.59
CA TRP A 376 10.12 -5.28 -4.26
C TRP A 376 9.44 -3.92 -4.34
N ASP A 377 8.70 -3.56 -3.30
CA ASP A 377 8.18 -2.19 -3.19
C ASP A 377 9.30 -1.17 -3.36
N ALA A 378 9.06 -0.17 -4.19
CA ALA A 378 10.09 0.81 -4.52
C ALA A 378 10.42 1.74 -3.33
N GLY A 379 9.46 1.96 -2.42
CA GLY A 379 9.65 2.65 -1.14
C GLY A 379 10.27 1.79 -0.03
N GLY A 380 10.51 0.49 -0.29
CA GLY A 380 11.11 -0.45 0.65
C GLY A 380 10.12 -1.12 1.61
N HIS A 381 8.82 -0.86 1.49
CA HIS A 381 7.80 -1.45 2.36
C HIS A 381 7.74 -2.98 2.21
N ALA A 382 7.66 -3.70 3.34
CA ALA A 382 7.59 -5.17 3.41
C ALA A 382 8.68 -5.91 2.59
N ARG A 383 9.83 -5.27 2.32
CA ARG A 383 10.92 -5.90 1.56
C ARG A 383 11.50 -7.09 2.34
N GLY A 384 11.68 -8.22 1.66
CA GLY A 384 12.18 -9.46 2.26
C GLY A 384 11.12 -10.31 2.97
N ILE A 385 9.89 -9.82 3.10
CA ILE A 385 8.77 -10.60 3.65
C ILE A 385 8.19 -11.48 2.54
N LEU A 386 8.14 -12.78 2.79
CA LEU A 386 7.66 -13.81 1.88
C LEU A 386 6.34 -14.42 2.39
N ALA A 387 5.75 -15.30 1.60
CA ALA A 387 4.64 -16.15 2.00
C ALA A 387 4.95 -16.83 3.35
N PRO A 388 3.94 -16.99 4.21
CA PRO A 388 2.51 -16.90 3.90
C PRO A 388 1.92 -15.48 3.94
N GLY A 389 2.67 -14.46 4.36
CA GLY A 389 2.09 -13.15 4.66
C GLY A 389 1.11 -13.21 5.84
N GLY A 390 0.33 -12.15 6.05
CA GLY A 390 -0.62 -12.07 7.16
C GLY A 390 -1.56 -13.28 7.23
N TYR A 391 -2.05 -13.59 8.43
CA TYR A 391 -2.72 -14.84 8.73
C TYR A 391 -3.75 -14.72 9.86
N VAL A 392 -4.66 -15.71 9.94
CA VAL A 392 -5.50 -15.96 11.11
C VAL A 392 -5.17 -17.35 11.65
N ALA A 393 -4.94 -17.43 12.96
CA ALA A 393 -4.64 -18.68 13.65
C ALA A 393 -5.60 -18.90 14.84
N LYS A 394 -5.95 -20.16 15.07
CA LYS A 394 -6.74 -20.62 16.22
C LYS A 394 -5.82 -21.06 17.35
N THR A 395 -6.17 -20.75 18.59
CA THR A 395 -5.47 -21.22 19.79
C THR A 395 -6.40 -21.58 20.93
N ASP A 396 -5.96 -22.44 21.84
CA ASP A 396 -6.62 -22.64 23.13
C ASP A 396 -6.51 -21.39 24.03
N PHE A 397 -7.29 -21.36 25.11
CA PHE A 397 -7.31 -20.26 26.08
C PHE A 397 -6.00 -20.07 26.87
N GLU A 398 -5.08 -21.03 26.81
CA GLU A 398 -3.76 -20.94 27.44
C GLU A 398 -2.65 -20.55 26.45
N GLY A 399 -2.98 -20.32 25.18
CA GLY A 399 -2.01 -20.00 24.13
C GLY A 399 -1.08 -21.15 23.75
N LYS A 400 -1.42 -22.42 24.08
CA LYS A 400 -0.49 -23.56 23.98
C LYS A 400 -0.54 -24.28 22.64
N THR A 401 -1.73 -24.53 22.09
CA THR A 401 -1.90 -25.16 20.78
C THR A 401 -2.23 -24.14 19.70
N TRP A 402 -1.51 -24.12 18.58
CA TRP A 402 -1.75 -23.18 17.48
C TRP A 402 -2.09 -23.92 16.18
N GLU A 403 -3.22 -23.56 15.58
CA GLU A 403 -3.67 -24.04 14.28
C GLU A 403 -3.73 -22.88 13.28
N MET A 404 -2.97 -22.97 12.19
CA MET A 404 -3.06 -22.00 11.09
C MET A 404 -4.32 -22.25 10.27
N VAL A 405 -5.18 -21.24 10.09
CA VAL A 405 -6.51 -21.39 9.47
C VAL A 405 -6.54 -20.83 8.06
N THR A 406 -6.03 -19.61 7.86
CA THR A 406 -6.03 -18.89 6.58
C THR A 406 -4.83 -17.94 6.49
N THR A 407 -4.34 -17.68 5.27
CA THR A 407 -3.13 -16.87 4.98
C THR A 407 -3.31 -15.95 3.77
N GLY A 408 -2.30 -15.13 3.47
CA GLY A 408 -2.27 -14.33 2.25
C GLY A 408 -2.87 -12.92 2.38
N TYR A 409 -2.79 -12.33 3.57
CA TYR A 409 -3.23 -10.96 3.84
C TYR A 409 -2.04 -9.98 3.89
N ARG A 410 -2.29 -8.68 3.67
CA ARG A 410 -1.29 -7.63 3.93
C ARG A 410 -1.47 -7.11 5.35
N ASN A 411 -2.59 -6.46 5.59
CA ASN A 411 -2.90 -5.78 6.83
C ASN A 411 -4.37 -6.01 7.20
N PRO A 412 -4.72 -7.23 7.63
CA PRO A 412 -6.03 -7.53 8.12
C PRO A 412 -6.13 -7.08 9.58
N PHE A 413 -6.89 -6.01 9.84
CA PHE A 413 -6.93 -5.41 11.17
C PHE A 413 -7.88 -6.14 12.10
N ASP A 414 -9.09 -6.46 11.64
CA ASP A 414 -10.09 -7.16 12.43
C ASP A 414 -10.93 -8.12 11.56
N PHE A 415 -11.69 -8.98 12.24
CA PHE A 415 -12.50 -10.03 11.65
C PHE A 415 -13.66 -10.41 12.57
N ALA A 416 -14.72 -10.98 12.00
CA ALA A 416 -15.87 -11.48 12.76
C ALA A 416 -16.41 -12.79 12.19
N PHE A 417 -17.19 -13.49 13.01
CA PHE A 417 -17.91 -14.69 12.61
C PHE A 417 -19.40 -14.39 12.44
N ASN A 418 -20.02 -14.93 11.38
CA ASN A 418 -21.48 -14.95 11.32
C ASN A 418 -22.04 -15.98 12.33
N ALA A 419 -23.36 -16.00 12.48
CA ALA A 419 -24.07 -16.92 13.36
C ALA A 419 -23.94 -18.41 12.97
N ASP A 420 -23.53 -18.69 11.73
CA ASP A 420 -23.32 -20.03 11.19
C ASP A 420 -21.88 -20.54 11.41
N GLY A 421 -20.96 -19.64 11.78
CA GLY A 421 -19.56 -19.93 12.12
C GLY A 421 -18.55 -19.60 11.02
N ASP A 422 -18.97 -18.98 9.92
CA ASP A 422 -18.10 -18.51 8.84
C ASP A 422 -17.33 -17.25 9.23
N MET A 423 -16.08 -17.15 8.79
CA MET A 423 -15.18 -16.07 9.14
C MET A 423 -15.07 -15.01 8.03
N PHE A 424 -15.17 -13.74 8.42
CA PHE A 424 -15.04 -12.60 7.52
C PHE A 424 -13.90 -11.69 7.95
N VAL A 425 -12.92 -11.50 7.07
CA VAL A 425 -11.69 -10.73 7.34
C VAL A 425 -11.69 -9.46 6.51
N TYR A 426 -11.41 -8.32 7.15
CA TYR A 426 -11.27 -7.04 6.48
C TYR A 426 -9.78 -6.68 6.30
N ASP A 427 -9.30 -6.71 5.05
CA ASP A 427 -7.87 -6.62 4.69
C ASP A 427 -7.61 -5.42 3.77
N ALA A 428 -6.52 -4.70 4.03
CA ALA A 428 -6.01 -3.64 3.17
C ALA A 428 -5.02 -4.19 2.15
N ASP A 429 -4.75 -3.44 1.08
CA ASP A 429 -3.49 -3.58 0.35
C ASP A 429 -2.68 -2.28 0.42
N MET A 430 -1.73 -2.07 -0.49
CA MET A 430 -0.79 -0.95 -0.52
C MET A 430 -1.27 0.14 -1.49
N GLU A 431 -1.83 1.24 -0.97
CA GLU A 431 -2.27 2.39 -1.78
C GLU A 431 -1.12 3.07 -2.53
N TRP A 432 0.14 2.88 -2.09
CA TRP A 432 1.30 3.38 -2.82
C TRP A 432 1.45 2.74 -4.21
N ASP A 433 0.79 1.61 -4.45
CA ASP A 433 0.76 0.94 -5.76
C ASP A 433 -0.39 1.40 -6.65
N MET A 434 -1.27 2.31 -6.20
CA MET A 434 -2.41 2.74 -7.02
C MET A 434 -1.98 3.19 -8.42
N GLY A 435 -2.73 2.76 -9.43
CA GLY A 435 -2.37 2.93 -10.84
C GLY A 435 -1.51 1.79 -11.42
N MET A 436 -0.89 0.95 -10.59
CA MET A 436 -0.16 -0.24 -11.06
C MET A 436 -1.09 -1.44 -11.26
N PRO A 437 -0.77 -2.37 -12.18
CA PRO A 437 -1.63 -3.53 -12.50
C PRO A 437 -1.76 -4.56 -11.36
N TRP A 438 -0.93 -4.47 -10.32
CA TRP A 438 -0.99 -5.31 -9.11
C TRP A 438 -1.62 -4.61 -7.90
N TYR A 439 -2.12 -3.38 -8.04
CA TYR A 439 -2.88 -2.74 -6.97
C TYR A 439 -4.17 -3.53 -6.66
N ARG A 440 -4.50 -3.67 -5.38
CA ARG A 440 -5.75 -4.26 -4.91
C ARG A 440 -6.38 -3.29 -3.91
N PRO A 441 -7.70 -3.06 -3.96
CA PRO A 441 -8.38 -2.23 -2.98
C PRO A 441 -8.48 -2.94 -1.63
N THR A 442 -8.82 -2.17 -0.59
CA THR A 442 -9.25 -2.70 0.70
C THR A 442 -10.56 -3.47 0.52
N ARG A 443 -10.67 -4.64 1.16
CA ARG A 443 -11.63 -5.68 0.76
C ARG A 443 -12.07 -6.57 1.93
N VAL A 444 -13.30 -7.07 1.85
CA VAL A 444 -13.83 -8.08 2.78
C VAL A 444 -13.74 -9.45 2.12
N ASN A 445 -13.15 -10.43 2.82
CA ASN A 445 -12.96 -11.79 2.34
C ASN A 445 -13.75 -12.78 3.20
N HIS A 446 -14.37 -13.79 2.57
CA HIS A 446 -14.77 -15.00 3.29
C HIS A 446 -13.52 -15.86 3.48
N ALA A 447 -13.05 -15.95 4.72
CA ALA A 447 -11.83 -16.65 5.12
C ALA A 447 -12.13 -18.13 5.40
N THR A 448 -12.40 -18.89 4.34
CA THR A 448 -12.67 -20.34 4.42
C THR A 448 -11.46 -21.11 4.96
N SER A 449 -11.69 -22.31 5.49
CA SER A 449 -10.61 -23.17 5.99
C SER A 449 -9.53 -23.39 4.92
N GLY A 450 -8.25 -23.18 5.26
CA GLY A 450 -7.13 -23.43 4.34
C GLY A 450 -7.01 -22.42 3.19
N SER A 451 -7.71 -21.29 3.24
CA SER A 451 -7.63 -20.27 2.19
C SER A 451 -6.30 -19.52 2.16
N GLU A 452 -5.92 -19.13 0.94
CA GLU A 452 -4.82 -18.23 0.61
C GLU A 452 -5.38 -17.07 -0.23
N LEU A 453 -5.19 -15.84 0.26
CA LEU A 453 -5.79 -14.62 -0.30
C LEU A 453 -4.80 -13.81 -1.15
N GLY A 454 -3.65 -14.40 -1.48
CA GLY A 454 -2.79 -14.01 -2.58
C GLY A 454 -1.87 -12.82 -2.32
N TRP A 455 -1.78 -12.32 -1.08
CA TRP A 455 -0.81 -11.27 -0.78
C TRP A 455 0.62 -11.77 -0.93
N ARG A 456 1.44 -10.98 -1.62
CA ARG A 456 2.90 -11.11 -1.66
C ARG A 456 3.50 -9.70 -1.68
N SER A 457 4.74 -9.57 -1.22
CA SER A 457 5.42 -8.28 -1.18
C SER A 457 5.72 -7.72 -2.59
N GLY A 458 5.61 -6.40 -2.72
CA GLY A 458 5.84 -5.65 -3.96
C GLY A 458 4.90 -6.07 -5.09
N THR A 459 5.46 -6.30 -6.27
CA THR A 459 4.71 -6.64 -7.49
C THR A 459 4.24 -8.09 -7.55
N GLY A 460 4.50 -8.87 -6.50
CA GLY A 460 4.23 -10.31 -6.47
C GLY A 460 2.77 -10.67 -6.16
N LYS A 461 1.90 -9.70 -5.89
CA LYS A 461 0.52 -9.96 -5.47
C LYS A 461 -0.21 -10.80 -6.52
N TRP A 462 -0.90 -11.84 -6.07
CA TRP A 462 -1.65 -12.71 -6.96
C TRP A 462 -2.98 -12.05 -7.38
N PRO A 463 -3.33 -12.07 -8.68
CA PRO A 463 -4.65 -11.69 -9.15
C PRO A 463 -5.77 -12.55 -8.54
N ALA A 464 -6.93 -11.95 -8.30
CA ALA A 464 -8.09 -12.64 -7.68
C ALA A 464 -8.70 -13.78 -8.52
N TYR A 465 -8.39 -13.81 -9.82
CA TYR A 465 -8.81 -14.87 -10.75
C TYR A 465 -7.88 -16.08 -10.76
N TYR A 466 -6.74 -16.05 -10.07
CA TYR A 466 -5.90 -17.24 -9.95
C TYR A 466 -6.66 -18.38 -9.27
N VAL A 467 -6.64 -19.56 -9.86
CA VAL A 467 -7.31 -20.78 -9.36
C VAL A 467 -6.85 -21.20 -7.95
N ASP A 468 -5.67 -20.76 -7.54
CA ASP A 468 -5.07 -20.94 -6.22
C ASP A 468 -5.20 -19.74 -5.29
N SER A 469 -6.00 -18.75 -5.65
CA SER A 469 -6.42 -17.65 -4.77
C SER A 469 -7.95 -17.63 -4.63
N LEU A 470 -8.44 -17.26 -3.45
CA LEU A 470 -9.85 -16.92 -3.27
C LEU A 470 -10.08 -15.42 -3.48
N PRO A 471 -11.25 -15.02 -4.01
CA PRO A 471 -11.53 -13.64 -4.35
C PRO A 471 -12.04 -12.89 -3.10
N ALA A 472 -12.03 -11.56 -3.16
CA ALA A 472 -12.83 -10.77 -2.23
C ALA A 472 -14.32 -11.07 -2.43
N MET A 473 -15.11 -10.98 -1.35
CA MET A 473 -16.56 -10.95 -1.47
C MET A 473 -17.05 -9.58 -1.94
N VAL A 474 -16.44 -8.52 -1.42
CA VAL A 474 -16.73 -7.14 -1.79
C VAL A 474 -15.49 -6.28 -1.63
N ASP A 475 -15.21 -5.47 -2.65
CA ASP A 475 -14.18 -4.45 -2.62
C ASP A 475 -14.76 -3.15 -2.03
N ILE A 476 -14.06 -2.58 -1.06
CA ILE A 476 -14.48 -1.35 -0.39
C ILE A 476 -13.94 -0.12 -1.11
N GLY A 477 -12.71 -0.19 -1.63
CA GLY A 477 -12.03 0.92 -2.29
C GLY A 477 -10.72 1.26 -1.57
N PRO A 478 -10.15 2.46 -1.78
CA PRO A 478 -9.07 2.95 -0.94
C PRO A 478 -9.58 3.11 0.50
N GLY A 479 -8.78 2.77 1.50
CA GLY A 479 -9.20 2.87 2.89
C GLY A 479 -8.30 2.11 3.84
N SER A 480 -8.42 2.39 5.12
CA SER A 480 -7.67 1.74 6.20
C SER A 480 -8.64 0.91 7.04
N PRO A 481 -8.60 -0.44 6.94
CA PRO A 481 -9.49 -1.31 7.67
C PRO A 481 -9.21 -1.23 9.17
N VAL A 482 -10.27 -1.12 9.95
CA VAL A 482 -10.24 -1.23 11.41
C VAL A 482 -11.44 -2.08 11.87
N GLY A 483 -12.02 -1.82 13.04
CA GLY A 483 -13.06 -2.65 13.68
C GLY A 483 -14.12 -3.29 12.76
N VAL A 484 -14.42 -4.55 13.06
CA VAL A 484 -15.35 -5.42 12.33
C VAL A 484 -16.30 -6.10 13.31
N GLU A 485 -17.62 -5.90 13.20
CA GLU A 485 -18.58 -6.48 14.15
C GLU A 485 -19.91 -6.81 13.46
N PHE A 486 -20.55 -7.93 13.82
CA PHE A 486 -21.91 -8.19 13.38
C PHE A 486 -22.94 -7.48 14.26
N GLY A 487 -24.04 -7.02 13.68
CA GLY A 487 -25.14 -6.34 14.39
C GLY A 487 -25.94 -7.20 15.39
N TYR A 488 -25.46 -8.39 15.74
CA TYR A 488 -26.18 -9.34 16.56
C TYR A 488 -26.51 -8.73 17.93
N GLY A 489 -27.77 -8.83 18.34
CA GLY A 489 -28.28 -8.27 19.60
C GLY A 489 -28.54 -6.78 19.59
N ALA A 490 -28.24 -6.07 18.50
CA ALA A 490 -28.60 -4.66 18.38
C ALA A 490 -30.12 -4.51 18.27
N LYS A 491 -30.68 -3.48 18.92
CA LYS A 491 -32.08 -3.05 18.76
C LYS A 491 -32.22 -2.19 17.51
N PHE A 492 -31.81 -2.75 16.38
CA PHE A 492 -31.89 -2.14 15.05
C PHE A 492 -32.91 -2.88 14.18
N PRO A 493 -33.33 -2.30 13.04
CA PRO A 493 -34.14 -3.02 12.07
C PRO A 493 -33.46 -4.33 11.63
N ALA A 494 -34.27 -5.32 11.28
CA ALA A 494 -33.86 -6.71 11.04
C ALA A 494 -32.61 -6.85 10.14
N GLN A 495 -32.51 -6.09 9.05
CA GLN A 495 -31.37 -6.16 8.13
C GLN A 495 -30.04 -5.76 8.78
N TYR A 496 -30.07 -4.77 9.68
CA TYR A 496 -28.88 -4.27 10.37
C TYR A 496 -28.47 -5.14 11.56
N GLN A 497 -29.40 -5.95 12.11
CA GLN A 497 -29.01 -6.96 13.09
C GLN A 497 -28.18 -8.08 12.47
N LYS A 498 -28.35 -8.35 11.16
CA LYS A 498 -27.62 -9.40 10.42
C LYS A 498 -26.38 -8.87 9.67
N ALA A 499 -26.28 -7.56 9.51
CA ALA A 499 -25.21 -6.95 8.75
C ALA A 499 -23.85 -7.09 9.45
N LEU A 500 -22.80 -7.22 8.65
CA LEU A 500 -21.42 -7.09 9.08
C LEU A 500 -21.02 -5.62 8.99
N PHE A 501 -20.79 -4.97 10.13
CA PHE A 501 -20.28 -3.61 10.17
C PHE A 501 -18.75 -3.62 10.04
N ILE A 502 -18.23 -2.79 9.16
CA ILE A 502 -16.80 -2.56 8.98
C ILE A 502 -16.50 -1.07 9.08
N CYS A 503 -15.42 -0.72 9.75
CA CYS A 503 -14.99 0.66 9.96
C CYS A 503 -13.78 1.01 9.09
N ASP A 504 -13.81 2.19 8.48
CA ASP A 504 -12.70 2.77 7.73
C ASP A 504 -12.16 4.03 8.42
N TRP A 505 -10.85 4.02 8.74
CA TRP A 505 -10.19 5.12 9.45
C TRP A 505 -9.94 6.34 8.53
N THR A 506 -9.65 6.13 7.25
CA THR A 506 -9.13 7.16 6.33
C THR A 506 -10.21 8.12 5.80
N PHE A 507 -11.36 7.58 5.41
CA PHE A 507 -12.51 8.31 4.86
C PHE A 507 -13.64 8.45 5.88
N GLY A 508 -13.44 7.99 7.12
CA GLY A 508 -14.34 8.18 8.24
C GLY A 508 -15.75 7.66 7.98
N THR A 509 -15.81 6.42 7.52
CA THR A 509 -17.03 5.78 7.06
C THR A 509 -17.18 4.40 7.71
N MET A 510 -18.36 4.12 8.25
CA MET A 510 -18.76 2.76 8.64
C MET A 510 -19.71 2.21 7.57
N TYR A 511 -19.41 1.02 7.07
CA TYR A 511 -20.28 0.31 6.12
C TYR A 511 -21.02 -0.83 6.83
N ALA A 512 -22.29 -1.03 6.49
CA ALA A 512 -23.03 -2.25 6.70
C ALA A 512 -22.86 -3.14 5.45
N VAL A 513 -22.29 -4.32 5.60
CA VAL A 513 -22.14 -5.32 4.54
C VAL A 513 -23.23 -6.38 4.71
N HIS A 514 -24.10 -6.48 3.71
CA HIS A 514 -25.20 -7.42 3.67
C HIS A 514 -24.80 -8.68 2.91
N LEU A 515 -24.99 -9.85 3.53
CA LEU A 515 -24.57 -11.14 3.01
C LEU A 515 -25.78 -11.94 2.49
N THR A 516 -25.65 -12.53 1.31
CA THR A 516 -26.64 -13.44 0.72
C THR A 516 -25.98 -14.76 0.34
N PRO A 517 -26.42 -15.93 0.87
CA PRO A 517 -25.85 -17.22 0.49
C PRO A 517 -25.87 -17.45 -1.03
N SER A 518 -24.79 -17.96 -1.59
CA SER A 518 -24.64 -18.22 -3.02
C SER A 518 -23.56 -19.28 -3.27
N GLY A 519 -23.97 -20.46 -3.73
CA GLY A 519 -23.07 -21.60 -3.86
C GLY A 519 -22.46 -21.96 -2.52
N ALA A 520 -21.17 -22.27 -2.48
CA ALA A 520 -20.46 -22.62 -1.24
C ALA A 520 -20.18 -21.42 -0.31
N THR A 521 -20.45 -20.18 -0.75
CA THR A 521 -20.07 -18.94 -0.07
C THR A 521 -21.24 -17.93 -0.09
N PHE A 522 -20.92 -16.62 -0.07
CA PHE A 522 -21.86 -15.52 -0.05
C PHE A 522 -21.59 -14.53 -1.20
N LYS A 523 -22.67 -13.89 -1.68
CA LYS A 523 -22.59 -12.58 -2.33
C LYS A 523 -22.69 -11.51 -1.25
N ALA A 524 -22.00 -10.39 -1.45
CA ALA A 524 -22.00 -9.28 -0.51
C ALA A 524 -22.30 -7.95 -1.21
N THR A 525 -23.08 -7.10 -0.56
CA THR A 525 -23.31 -5.70 -0.96
C THR A 525 -22.98 -4.79 0.21
N LYS A 526 -22.22 -3.73 -0.03
CA LYS A 526 -21.92 -2.72 0.98
C LYS A 526 -22.94 -1.57 0.90
N GLU A 527 -23.39 -1.12 2.05
CA GLU A 527 -24.19 0.08 2.26
C GLU A 527 -23.42 0.94 3.25
N GLU A 528 -23.24 2.23 2.96
CA GLU A 528 -22.68 3.12 3.96
C GLU A 528 -23.71 3.33 5.08
N PHE A 529 -23.35 2.97 6.30
CA PHE A 529 -24.25 3.03 7.45
C PHE A 529 -24.17 4.38 8.17
N LEU A 530 -22.96 4.86 8.43
CA LEU A 530 -22.72 6.20 8.99
C LEU A 530 -21.40 6.80 8.49
N SER A 531 -21.33 8.12 8.42
CA SER A 531 -20.09 8.85 8.14
C SER A 531 -20.07 10.22 8.80
N ARG A 532 -18.88 10.78 8.99
CA ARG A 532 -18.65 12.17 9.43
C ARG A 532 -17.25 12.59 8.98
N THR A 533 -17.05 13.88 8.74
CA THR A 533 -15.72 14.43 8.49
C THR A 533 -15.35 15.47 9.57
N PRO A 534 -14.28 15.25 10.35
CA PRO A 534 -13.45 14.04 10.44
C PRO A 534 -14.11 12.92 11.29
N LEU A 535 -13.80 11.66 11.01
CA LEU A 535 -14.24 10.50 11.82
C LEU A 535 -13.23 9.35 11.75
N PRO A 536 -12.03 9.48 12.34
CA PRO A 536 -11.01 8.43 12.33
C PRO A 536 -11.43 7.22 13.19
N LEU A 537 -12.32 6.37 12.67
CA LEU A 537 -12.86 5.20 13.34
C LEU A 537 -11.72 4.24 13.72
N THR A 538 -11.80 3.65 14.90
CA THR A 538 -10.79 2.68 15.36
C THR A 538 -11.40 1.33 15.74
N ASP A 539 -12.56 1.32 16.38
CA ASP A 539 -13.24 0.06 16.71
C ASP A 539 -14.74 0.24 16.98
N VAL A 540 -15.48 -0.87 16.92
CA VAL A 540 -16.93 -0.94 17.11
C VAL A 540 -17.33 -2.22 17.86
N CYS A 541 -18.32 -2.13 18.74
CA CYS A 541 -18.92 -3.29 19.40
C CYS A 541 -20.44 -3.13 19.61
N ILE A 542 -21.17 -4.23 19.74
CA ILE A 542 -22.59 -4.24 20.12
C ILE A 542 -22.73 -4.66 21.59
N SER A 543 -23.36 -3.80 22.39
CA SER A 543 -23.68 -4.12 23.78
C SER A 543 -24.96 -4.95 23.86
N ARG A 544 -24.86 -6.16 24.42
CA ARG A 544 -26.02 -7.03 24.65
C ARG A 544 -26.90 -6.56 25.81
N ALA A 545 -26.40 -5.70 26.69
CA ALA A 545 -27.11 -5.25 27.87
C ALA A 545 -28.23 -4.24 27.53
N ASP A 546 -27.99 -3.37 26.56
CA ASP A 546 -28.95 -2.34 26.12
C ASP A 546 -29.36 -2.46 24.65
N GLY A 547 -28.60 -3.20 23.84
CA GLY A 547 -28.83 -3.38 22.40
C GLY A 547 -28.32 -2.21 21.56
N ALA A 548 -27.46 -1.35 22.10
CA ALA A 548 -26.88 -0.24 21.34
C ALA A 548 -25.53 -0.63 20.71
N MET A 549 -25.19 0.04 19.60
CA MET A 549 -23.85 -0.02 19.03
C MET A 549 -22.98 1.06 19.65
N TYR A 550 -21.75 0.72 20.01
CA TYR A 550 -20.75 1.64 20.52
C TYR A 550 -19.53 1.63 19.60
N PHE A 551 -18.96 2.80 19.33
CA PHE A 551 -17.74 2.90 18.55
C PHE A 551 -16.83 4.01 19.09
N VAL A 552 -15.54 3.87 18.81
CA VAL A 552 -14.50 4.82 19.21
C VAL A 552 -13.77 5.37 18.00
N ILE A 553 -13.38 6.64 18.09
CA ILE A 553 -12.46 7.27 17.14
C ILE A 553 -11.13 7.56 17.82
N GLY A 554 -10.06 7.71 17.03
CA GLY A 554 -8.72 8.00 17.54
C GLY A 554 -7.62 7.43 16.66
N GLY A 555 -6.57 6.93 17.31
CA GLY A 555 -5.37 6.42 16.67
C GLY A 555 -4.45 7.52 16.14
N ARG A 556 -3.15 7.19 16.03
CA ARG A 556 -2.06 8.08 15.60
C ARG A 556 -2.03 9.41 16.35
N GLY A 557 -2.41 9.41 17.63
CA GLY A 557 -2.48 10.61 18.47
C GLY A 557 -3.67 11.53 18.19
N ALA A 558 -4.61 11.14 17.31
CA ALA A 558 -5.84 11.90 17.08
C ALA A 558 -6.72 11.93 18.33
N GLN A 559 -7.52 13.00 18.46
CA GLN A 559 -8.48 13.16 19.56
C GLN A 559 -9.49 12.01 19.56
N SER A 560 -9.55 11.29 20.69
CA SER A 560 -10.49 10.19 20.86
C SER A 560 -11.83 10.64 21.41
N GLU A 561 -12.89 9.98 20.96
CA GLU A 561 -14.25 10.15 21.43
C GLU A 561 -14.95 8.79 21.41
N LEU A 562 -15.86 8.58 22.37
CA LEU A 562 -16.76 7.43 22.43
C LEU A 562 -18.15 7.86 21.99
N PHE A 563 -18.73 7.10 21.06
CA PHE A 563 -20.08 7.31 20.56
C PHE A 563 -20.96 6.10 20.79
N ARG A 564 -22.27 6.37 20.84
CA ARG A 564 -23.33 5.37 20.83
C ARG A 564 -24.28 5.63 19.67
N VAL A 565 -24.71 4.57 19.00
CA VAL A 565 -25.73 4.59 17.95
C VAL A 565 -26.97 3.81 18.41
N THR A 566 -28.13 4.43 18.25
CA THR A 566 -29.45 3.84 18.58
C THR A 566 -30.43 4.05 17.43
N TYR A 567 -31.39 3.14 17.27
CA TYR A 567 -32.51 3.35 16.35
C TYR A 567 -33.71 3.94 17.10
N ILE A 568 -34.19 5.09 16.63
CA ILE A 568 -35.36 5.84 17.13
C ILE A 568 -36.49 5.92 16.09
N GLY A 569 -36.34 5.22 14.97
CA GLY A 569 -37.34 5.14 13.91
C GLY A 569 -38.52 4.23 14.27
N LYS A 570 -39.36 3.94 13.27
CA LYS A 570 -40.62 3.20 13.44
C LYS A 570 -40.54 1.72 13.06
N GLU A 571 -39.46 1.28 12.43
CA GLU A 571 -39.32 -0.12 12.04
C GLU A 571 -39.15 -1.04 13.27
N PRO A 572 -39.62 -2.30 13.19
CA PRO A 572 -39.45 -3.26 14.27
C PRO A 572 -37.98 -3.52 14.60
N THR A 573 -37.65 -3.57 15.90
CA THR A 573 -36.30 -3.83 16.41
C THR A 573 -36.22 -5.11 17.25
N GLU A 574 -37.26 -5.94 17.20
CA GLU A 574 -37.29 -7.23 17.88
C GLU A 574 -36.17 -8.13 17.36
N PRO A 575 -35.57 -8.99 18.22
CA PRO A 575 -34.54 -9.92 17.79
C PRO A 575 -34.98 -10.81 16.62
N VAL A 576 -34.11 -10.95 15.63
CA VAL A 576 -34.34 -11.84 14.48
C VAL A 576 -33.47 -13.09 14.53
N GLU A 577 -33.89 -14.15 13.83
CA GLU A 577 -33.04 -15.33 13.63
C GLU A 577 -31.83 -14.97 12.76
N TYR A 578 -30.62 -15.16 13.29
CA TYR A 578 -29.39 -14.78 12.60
C TYR A 578 -28.87 -15.86 11.66
N LYS A 579 -29.12 -17.14 11.97
CA LYS A 579 -28.64 -18.24 11.14
C LYS A 579 -29.34 -18.26 9.80
N THR A 580 -28.59 -18.65 8.79
CA THR A 580 -29.12 -18.80 7.43
C THR A 580 -29.13 -20.28 7.07
N ALA A 581 -30.17 -20.73 6.36
CA ALA A 581 -30.19 -22.09 5.87
C ALA A 581 -29.03 -22.31 4.88
N PRO A 582 -28.09 -23.23 5.15
CA PRO A 582 -26.94 -23.42 4.28
C PRO A 582 -27.38 -24.08 2.97
N THR A 583 -26.82 -23.60 1.86
CA THR A 583 -26.97 -24.20 0.54
C THR A 583 -26.37 -25.62 0.53
N PRO A 584 -26.76 -26.49 -0.42
CA PRO A 584 -26.11 -27.79 -0.59
C PRO A 584 -24.59 -27.69 -0.75
N GLU A 585 -24.12 -26.72 -1.54
CA GLU A 585 -22.69 -26.49 -1.76
C GLU A 585 -21.99 -26.02 -0.49
N HIS A 586 -22.62 -25.18 0.34
CA HIS A 586 -22.00 -24.75 1.60
C HIS A 586 -21.86 -25.92 2.59
N LYS A 587 -22.85 -26.81 2.68
CA LYS A 587 -22.73 -28.05 3.47
C LYS A 587 -21.58 -28.92 2.97
N LEU A 588 -21.48 -29.09 1.64
CA LEU A 588 -20.40 -29.84 1.02
C LEU A 588 -19.03 -29.20 1.29
N LEU A 589 -18.94 -27.87 1.28
CA LEU A 589 -17.72 -27.16 1.66
C LEU A 589 -17.28 -27.56 3.07
N THR A 590 -18.18 -27.47 4.07
CA THR A 590 -17.86 -27.84 5.45
C THR A 590 -17.39 -29.30 5.58
N GLU A 591 -17.97 -30.23 4.82
CA GLU A 591 -17.54 -31.63 4.79
C GLU A 591 -16.11 -31.79 4.23
N ILE A 592 -15.76 -31.04 3.18
CA ILE A 592 -14.42 -31.04 2.60
C ILE A 592 -13.40 -30.40 3.55
N GLU A 593 -13.77 -29.30 4.20
CA GLU A 593 -12.88 -28.55 5.10
C GLU A 593 -12.48 -29.36 6.34
N ALA A 594 -13.30 -30.34 6.75
CA ALA A 594 -12.94 -31.32 7.78
C ALA A 594 -11.76 -32.22 7.37
N LEU A 595 -11.45 -32.30 6.07
CA LEU A 595 -10.31 -33.00 5.50
C LEU A 595 -9.12 -32.07 5.18
N HIS A 596 -9.11 -30.82 5.68
CA HIS A 596 -7.94 -29.93 5.64
C HIS A 596 -6.88 -30.31 6.70
N ALA A 597 -6.67 -31.61 6.82
CA ALA A 597 -5.70 -32.30 7.65
C ALA A 597 -5.55 -33.72 7.10
N ARG A 598 -4.52 -34.44 7.57
CA ARG A 598 -4.35 -35.84 7.18
C ARG A 598 -5.54 -36.68 7.69
N ALA A 599 -6.24 -37.35 6.78
CA ALA A 599 -7.36 -38.20 7.13
C ALA A 599 -6.91 -39.49 7.81
N ALA A 600 -7.77 -40.06 8.67
CA ALA A 600 -7.54 -41.37 9.27
C ALA A 600 -7.51 -42.49 8.21
N ASP A 601 -8.35 -42.36 7.16
CA ASP A 601 -8.34 -43.21 5.98
C ASP A 601 -8.11 -42.33 4.72
N PRO A 602 -6.84 -42.14 4.32
CA PRO A 602 -6.50 -41.33 3.16
C PRO A 602 -7.10 -41.86 1.84
N ALA A 603 -7.26 -43.17 1.67
CA ALA A 603 -7.78 -43.74 0.44
C ALA A 603 -9.27 -43.40 0.27
N LYS A 604 -10.05 -43.49 1.35
CA LYS A 604 -11.45 -43.06 1.37
C LYS A 604 -11.59 -41.55 1.15
N ALA A 605 -10.76 -40.75 1.80
CA ALA A 605 -10.75 -39.30 1.60
C ALA A 605 -10.46 -38.94 0.13
N VAL A 606 -9.42 -39.53 -0.46
CA VAL A 606 -9.08 -39.32 -1.88
C VAL A 606 -10.21 -39.73 -2.82
N ALA A 607 -10.89 -40.86 -2.57
CA ALA A 607 -12.01 -41.31 -3.39
C ALA A 607 -13.18 -40.31 -3.37
N PHE A 608 -13.41 -39.65 -2.23
CA PHE A 608 -14.40 -38.58 -2.09
C PHE A 608 -13.98 -37.27 -2.77
N LEU A 609 -12.70 -36.89 -2.64
CA LEU A 609 -12.20 -35.58 -3.06
C LEU A 609 -11.93 -35.47 -4.57
N VAL A 610 -11.40 -36.51 -5.22
CA VAL A 610 -11.00 -36.45 -6.64
C VAL A 610 -12.14 -36.05 -7.58
N PRO A 611 -13.38 -36.58 -7.44
CA PRO A 611 -14.51 -36.13 -8.26
C PRO A 611 -14.85 -34.64 -8.11
N LEU A 612 -14.54 -34.04 -6.95
CA LEU A 612 -14.88 -32.65 -6.63
C LEU A 612 -13.91 -31.63 -7.26
N LEU A 613 -12.77 -32.08 -7.78
CA LEU A 613 -11.82 -31.23 -8.50
C LEU A 613 -12.41 -30.59 -9.76
N GLY A 614 -13.46 -31.18 -10.33
CA GLY A 614 -14.19 -30.67 -11.50
C GLY A 614 -15.53 -30.00 -11.17
N HIS A 615 -15.83 -29.74 -9.89
CA HIS A 615 -17.11 -29.16 -9.48
C HIS A 615 -17.34 -27.77 -10.09
N THR A 616 -18.58 -27.35 -10.33
CA THR A 616 -18.89 -26.04 -10.94
C THR A 616 -18.55 -24.86 -10.02
N ASP A 617 -18.79 -25.00 -8.71
CA ASP A 617 -18.40 -24.03 -7.69
C ASP A 617 -16.88 -24.00 -7.44
N ARG A 618 -16.26 -22.81 -7.54
CA ARG A 618 -14.80 -22.62 -7.37
C ARG A 618 -14.30 -22.92 -5.96
N PHE A 619 -15.08 -22.63 -4.93
CA PHE A 619 -14.68 -22.86 -3.53
C PHE A 619 -14.65 -24.35 -3.22
N ILE A 620 -15.57 -25.12 -3.81
CA ILE A 620 -15.54 -26.59 -3.73
C ILE A 620 -14.29 -27.15 -4.42
N ARG A 621 -13.97 -26.72 -5.65
CA ARG A 621 -12.74 -27.16 -6.34
C ARG A 621 -11.49 -26.82 -5.53
N TYR A 622 -11.43 -25.58 -5.01
CA TYR A 622 -10.32 -25.09 -4.20
C TYR A 622 -10.14 -25.91 -2.93
N ALA A 623 -11.21 -26.07 -2.13
CA ALA A 623 -11.19 -26.83 -0.89
C ALA A 623 -10.85 -28.30 -1.15
N ALA A 624 -11.40 -28.91 -2.20
CA ALA A 624 -11.10 -30.30 -2.55
C ALA A 624 -9.62 -30.48 -2.90
N ARG A 625 -9.02 -29.53 -3.63
CA ARG A 625 -7.57 -29.52 -3.91
C ARG A 625 -6.77 -29.38 -2.61
N VAL A 626 -7.10 -28.43 -1.74
CA VAL A 626 -6.42 -28.24 -0.44
C VAL A 626 -6.51 -29.50 0.41
N ALA A 627 -7.68 -30.13 0.51
CA ALA A 627 -7.87 -31.38 1.22
C ALA A 627 -7.02 -32.53 0.65
N LEU A 628 -6.89 -32.64 -0.69
CA LEU A 628 -6.00 -33.61 -1.33
C LEU A 628 -4.53 -33.33 -1.04
N GLU A 629 -4.14 -32.06 -0.98
CA GLU A 629 -2.78 -31.64 -0.65
C GLU A 629 -2.36 -32.02 0.79
N HIS A 630 -3.32 -32.31 1.67
CA HIS A 630 -3.08 -32.91 3.00
C HIS A 630 -2.98 -34.43 3.00
N GLN A 631 -3.33 -35.10 1.90
CA GLN A 631 -3.27 -36.56 1.77
C GLN A 631 -1.96 -37.00 1.10
N PRO A 632 -1.45 -38.22 1.40
CA PRO A 632 -0.22 -38.72 0.77
C PRO A 632 -0.36 -38.81 -0.76
N VAL A 633 0.57 -38.18 -1.49
CA VAL A 633 0.56 -38.08 -2.98
C VAL A 633 0.36 -39.43 -3.67
N LYS A 634 0.96 -40.50 -3.14
CA LYS A 634 0.85 -41.86 -3.68
C LYS A 634 -0.60 -42.37 -3.81
N GLU A 635 -1.53 -41.85 -3.01
CA GLU A 635 -2.93 -42.28 -3.02
C GLU A 635 -3.72 -41.68 -4.19
N TRP A 636 -3.28 -40.53 -4.74
CA TRP A 636 -4.08 -39.73 -5.67
C TRP A 636 -3.37 -39.32 -6.97
N GLN A 637 -2.04 -39.43 -7.07
CA GLN A 637 -1.30 -39.08 -8.29
C GLN A 637 -1.80 -39.83 -9.53
N SER A 638 -1.90 -41.16 -9.46
CA SER A 638 -2.36 -41.98 -10.59
C SER A 638 -3.80 -41.60 -11.00
N ARG A 639 -4.67 -41.36 -10.02
CA ARG A 639 -6.07 -40.95 -10.27
C ARG A 639 -6.12 -39.61 -11.01
N VAL A 640 -5.37 -38.61 -10.56
CA VAL A 640 -5.30 -37.30 -11.24
C VAL A 640 -4.82 -37.42 -12.69
N LEU A 641 -3.80 -38.26 -12.93
CA LEU A 641 -3.27 -38.47 -14.29
C LEU A 641 -4.26 -39.18 -15.22
N THR A 642 -5.34 -39.79 -14.70
CA THR A 642 -6.43 -40.37 -15.51
C THR A 642 -7.59 -39.41 -15.81
N LEU A 643 -7.69 -38.26 -15.11
CA LEU A 643 -8.81 -37.31 -15.27
C LEU A 643 -8.86 -36.71 -16.67
N THR A 644 -10.04 -36.42 -17.22
CA THR A 644 -10.17 -35.83 -18.57
C THR A 644 -10.88 -34.48 -18.59
N ALA A 645 -11.71 -34.19 -17.58
CA ALA A 645 -12.40 -32.91 -17.46
C ALA A 645 -11.39 -31.77 -17.17
N PRO A 646 -11.43 -30.63 -17.91
CA PRO A 646 -10.44 -29.57 -17.77
C PRO A 646 -10.25 -29.07 -16.35
N ASP A 647 -11.33 -28.68 -15.66
CA ASP A 647 -11.27 -28.17 -14.28
C ASP A 647 -10.66 -29.19 -13.30
N ALA A 648 -10.98 -30.47 -13.47
CA ALA A 648 -10.47 -31.56 -12.64
C ALA A 648 -8.97 -31.82 -12.88
N VAL A 649 -8.55 -31.81 -14.15
CA VAL A 649 -7.15 -31.92 -14.54
C VAL A 649 -6.34 -30.75 -13.99
N ILE A 650 -6.83 -29.53 -14.19
CA ILE A 650 -6.17 -28.29 -13.76
C ILE A 650 -5.94 -28.30 -12.23
N ASN A 651 -6.99 -28.52 -11.44
CA ASN A 651 -6.86 -28.52 -9.97
C ASN A 651 -6.03 -29.69 -9.45
N GLY A 652 -6.16 -30.88 -10.04
CA GLY A 652 -5.36 -32.04 -9.67
C GLY A 652 -3.87 -31.85 -9.98
N VAL A 653 -3.54 -31.38 -11.18
CA VAL A 653 -2.15 -31.10 -11.57
C VAL A 653 -1.54 -29.99 -10.73
N LEU A 654 -2.32 -28.95 -10.41
CA LEU A 654 -1.87 -27.88 -9.52
C LEU A 654 -1.48 -28.39 -8.13
N GLY A 655 -2.31 -29.26 -7.55
CA GLY A 655 -1.97 -29.93 -6.29
C GLY A 655 -0.70 -30.78 -6.44
N LEU A 656 -0.57 -31.55 -7.52
CA LEU A 656 0.62 -32.39 -7.76
C LEU A 656 1.89 -31.57 -7.94
N ALA A 657 1.81 -30.42 -8.62
CA ALA A 657 2.95 -29.53 -8.78
C ALA A 657 3.49 -29.06 -7.42
N ARG A 658 2.61 -28.87 -6.42
CA ARG A 658 2.98 -28.41 -5.08
C ARG A 658 3.47 -29.50 -4.15
N GLN A 659 2.88 -30.69 -4.23
CA GLN A 659 3.10 -31.78 -3.27
C GLN A 659 3.99 -32.91 -3.81
N GLY A 660 4.00 -33.09 -5.13
CA GLY A 660 4.73 -34.16 -5.79
C GLY A 660 6.23 -33.89 -5.89
N GLU A 661 6.97 -34.94 -6.24
CA GLU A 661 8.42 -34.84 -6.46
C GLU A 661 8.73 -34.15 -7.79
N LYS A 662 9.84 -33.41 -7.88
CA LYS A 662 10.21 -32.64 -9.09
C LYS A 662 10.25 -33.48 -10.37
N GLY A 663 10.58 -34.77 -10.28
CA GLY A 663 10.68 -35.69 -11.42
C GLY A 663 9.38 -35.93 -12.18
N ILE A 664 8.22 -35.53 -11.64
CA ILE A 664 6.92 -35.73 -12.31
C ILE A 664 6.62 -34.67 -13.39
N GLN A 665 7.48 -33.67 -13.59
CA GLN A 665 7.23 -32.53 -14.50
C GLN A 665 6.69 -32.95 -15.86
N SER A 666 7.37 -33.88 -16.55
CA SER A 666 6.96 -34.31 -17.90
C SER A 666 5.55 -34.90 -17.91
N ALA A 667 5.15 -35.63 -16.87
CA ALA A 667 3.79 -36.16 -16.75
C ALA A 667 2.76 -35.06 -16.52
N LEU A 668 3.08 -34.02 -15.71
CA LEU A 668 2.20 -32.87 -15.50
C LEU A 668 2.01 -32.09 -16.80
N LEU A 669 3.10 -31.78 -17.51
CA LEU A 669 3.05 -31.01 -18.76
C LEU A 669 2.32 -31.78 -19.86
N ALA A 670 2.54 -33.09 -19.98
CA ALA A 670 1.79 -33.94 -20.90
C ALA A 670 0.29 -33.93 -20.55
N LYS A 671 -0.05 -33.96 -19.26
CA LYS A 671 -1.44 -33.95 -18.82
C LYS A 671 -2.15 -32.63 -19.12
N LEU A 672 -1.53 -31.50 -18.80
CA LEU A 672 -2.05 -30.18 -19.17
C LEU A 672 -2.12 -30.01 -20.70
N GLY A 673 -1.16 -30.57 -21.43
CA GLY A 673 -1.10 -30.55 -22.89
C GLY A 673 -2.25 -31.29 -23.57
N SER A 674 -2.89 -32.24 -22.87
CA SER A 674 -4.04 -33.01 -23.36
C SER A 674 -5.36 -32.21 -23.39
N ILE A 675 -5.42 -31.05 -22.73
CA ILE A 675 -6.59 -30.19 -22.74
C ILE A 675 -6.70 -29.47 -24.10
N ASP A 676 -7.89 -29.54 -24.70
CA ASP A 676 -8.25 -28.84 -25.93
C ASP A 676 -8.54 -27.37 -25.64
N LEU A 677 -7.57 -26.50 -25.99
CA LEU A 677 -7.62 -25.06 -25.73
C LEU A 677 -8.80 -24.37 -26.42
N THR A 678 -9.30 -24.91 -27.54
CA THR A 678 -10.38 -24.29 -28.33
C THR A 678 -11.75 -24.38 -27.65
N LYS A 679 -11.87 -25.22 -26.62
CA LYS A 679 -13.13 -25.46 -25.89
C LYS A 679 -13.18 -24.81 -24.52
N LEU A 680 -12.12 -24.12 -24.11
CA LEU A 680 -12.05 -23.49 -22.80
C LEU A 680 -12.74 -22.14 -22.82
N ASP A 681 -13.49 -21.84 -21.75
CA ASP A 681 -13.88 -20.47 -21.46
C ASP A 681 -12.67 -19.65 -20.96
N GLU A 682 -12.86 -18.34 -20.82
CA GLU A 682 -11.81 -17.42 -20.35
C GLU A 682 -11.24 -17.84 -18.99
N ARG A 683 -12.11 -18.23 -18.05
CA ARG A 683 -11.71 -18.64 -16.69
C ARG A 683 -10.89 -19.92 -16.72
N GLN A 684 -11.32 -20.94 -17.46
CA GLN A 684 -10.56 -22.18 -17.60
C GLN A 684 -9.23 -21.95 -18.32
N THR A 685 -9.18 -21.01 -19.26
CA THR A 685 -7.93 -20.60 -19.91
C THR A 685 -6.97 -19.99 -18.90
N LEU A 686 -7.42 -19.05 -18.07
CA LEU A 686 -6.62 -18.46 -16.99
C LEU A 686 -6.13 -19.53 -15.99
N ASP A 687 -7.01 -20.43 -15.56
CA ASP A 687 -6.68 -21.48 -14.60
C ASP A 687 -5.61 -22.44 -15.18
N LEU A 688 -5.71 -22.77 -16.47
CA LEU A 688 -4.73 -23.59 -17.17
C LEU A 688 -3.37 -22.89 -17.29
N LEU A 689 -3.34 -21.62 -17.72
CA LEU A 689 -2.11 -20.84 -17.82
C LEU A 689 -1.43 -20.72 -16.45
N ARG A 690 -2.20 -20.40 -15.40
CA ARG A 690 -1.71 -20.36 -14.02
C ARG A 690 -1.12 -21.71 -13.60
N THR A 691 -1.74 -22.83 -13.97
CA THR A 691 -1.26 -24.16 -13.60
C THR A 691 0.05 -24.53 -14.30
N TYR A 692 0.27 -24.10 -15.56
CA TYR A 692 1.60 -24.20 -16.19
C TYR A 692 2.65 -23.40 -15.42
N GLN A 693 2.33 -22.16 -15.00
CA GLN A 693 3.26 -21.33 -14.22
C GLN A 693 3.66 -22.01 -12.90
N VAL A 694 2.69 -22.57 -12.17
CA VAL A 694 2.98 -23.27 -10.91
C VAL A 694 3.77 -24.56 -11.15
N ALA A 695 3.45 -25.31 -12.22
CA ALA A 695 4.24 -26.48 -12.60
C ALA A 695 5.72 -26.11 -12.82
N PHE A 696 6.02 -25.03 -13.57
CA PHE A 696 7.40 -24.60 -13.79
C PHE A 696 8.09 -24.10 -12.52
N THR A 697 7.42 -23.26 -11.73
CA THR A 697 8.02 -22.70 -10.50
C THR A 697 8.33 -23.77 -9.44
N ARG A 698 7.55 -24.87 -9.41
CA ARG A 698 7.75 -25.95 -8.45
C ARG A 698 8.66 -27.08 -8.94
N THR A 699 8.63 -27.38 -10.24
CA THR A 699 9.37 -28.52 -10.82
C THR A 699 10.62 -28.13 -11.61
N GLY A 700 10.76 -26.86 -12.02
CA GLY A 700 11.91 -26.33 -12.77
C GLY A 700 11.57 -25.83 -14.18
N GLU A 701 12.54 -25.24 -14.87
CA GLU A 701 12.42 -24.89 -16.30
C GLU A 701 12.28 -26.17 -17.14
N PRO A 702 11.36 -26.22 -18.13
CA PRO A 702 11.28 -27.34 -19.06
C PRO A 702 12.51 -27.39 -19.96
N ASP A 703 12.79 -28.54 -20.55
CA ASP A 703 13.81 -28.64 -21.60
C ASP A 703 13.45 -27.76 -22.82
N LYS A 704 14.45 -27.46 -23.65
CA LYS A 704 14.29 -26.54 -24.79
C LYS A 704 13.25 -27.00 -25.82
N GLU A 705 13.13 -28.31 -26.04
CA GLU A 705 12.19 -28.86 -27.02
C GLU A 705 10.75 -28.74 -26.51
N THR A 706 10.53 -29.12 -25.25
CA THR A 706 9.25 -28.95 -24.56
C THR A 706 8.83 -27.48 -24.49
N ALA A 707 9.77 -26.59 -24.16
CA ALA A 707 9.53 -25.14 -24.12
C ALA A 707 9.08 -24.61 -25.49
N ALA A 708 9.79 -24.96 -26.56
CA ALA A 708 9.48 -24.52 -27.93
C ALA A 708 8.13 -25.05 -28.41
N LYS A 709 7.81 -26.32 -28.14
CA LYS A 709 6.51 -26.94 -28.48
C LYS A 709 5.36 -26.25 -27.76
N LEU A 710 5.51 -25.96 -26.47
CA LEU A 710 4.48 -25.27 -25.71
C LEU A 710 4.32 -23.80 -26.16
N ALA A 711 5.43 -23.10 -26.42
CA ALA A 711 5.40 -21.75 -26.97
C ALA A 711 4.65 -21.71 -28.31
N ALA A 712 4.93 -22.64 -29.22
CA ALA A 712 4.23 -22.73 -30.51
C ALA A 712 2.72 -22.98 -30.37
N LYS A 713 2.28 -23.66 -29.31
CA LYS A 713 0.86 -23.88 -29.01
C LYS A 713 0.18 -22.63 -28.43
N LEU A 714 0.87 -21.88 -27.56
CA LEU A 714 0.32 -20.74 -26.85
C LEU A 714 0.45 -19.41 -27.62
N ASP A 715 1.50 -19.24 -28.42
CA ASP A 715 1.79 -17.98 -29.12
C ASP A 715 0.66 -17.50 -30.04
N PRO A 716 -0.03 -18.37 -30.81
CA PRO A 716 -1.17 -17.98 -31.64
C PRO A 716 -2.36 -17.43 -30.86
N LEU A 717 -2.45 -17.70 -29.55
CA LEU A 717 -3.54 -17.20 -28.71
C LEU A 717 -3.35 -15.74 -28.28
N PHE A 718 -2.16 -15.17 -28.48
CA PHE A 718 -1.87 -13.78 -28.17
C PHE A 718 -1.89 -12.90 -29.44
N PRO A 719 -2.60 -11.74 -29.44
CA PRO A 719 -3.44 -11.23 -28.34
C PRO A 719 -4.82 -11.92 -28.31
N ALA A 720 -5.27 -12.24 -27.11
CA ALA A 720 -6.62 -12.68 -26.79
C ALA A 720 -7.58 -11.48 -26.59
N GLY A 721 -8.89 -11.77 -26.55
CA GLY A 721 -9.93 -10.77 -26.28
C GLY A 721 -10.01 -10.31 -24.81
N SER A 722 -9.23 -10.90 -23.91
CA SER A 722 -9.20 -10.58 -22.48
C SER A 722 -7.84 -10.05 -22.05
N ASP A 723 -7.85 -8.91 -21.36
CA ASP A 723 -6.66 -8.29 -20.80
C ASP A 723 -5.98 -9.22 -19.78
N SER A 724 -6.74 -9.95 -18.96
CA SER A 724 -6.21 -10.93 -18.01
C SER A 724 -5.54 -12.10 -18.73
N VAL A 725 -6.17 -12.68 -19.76
CA VAL A 725 -5.57 -13.79 -20.54
C VAL A 725 -4.28 -13.33 -21.21
N ASN A 726 -4.27 -12.10 -21.75
CA ASN A 726 -3.09 -11.51 -22.35
C ASN A 726 -1.93 -11.35 -21.37
N ARG A 727 -2.20 -10.94 -20.12
CA ARG A 727 -1.16 -10.84 -19.07
C ARG A 727 -0.50 -12.18 -18.82
N GLU A 728 -1.31 -13.23 -18.66
CA GLU A 728 -0.79 -14.57 -18.34
C GLU A 728 -0.09 -15.23 -19.54
N LEU A 729 -0.61 -15.05 -20.75
CA LEU A 729 0.04 -15.50 -21.98
C LEU A 729 1.38 -14.80 -22.20
N ALA A 730 1.44 -13.48 -22.04
CA ALA A 730 2.68 -12.73 -22.23
C ALA A 730 3.77 -13.18 -21.25
N GLN A 731 3.42 -13.41 -19.98
CA GLN A 731 4.37 -13.91 -18.97
C GLN A 731 4.92 -15.29 -19.34
N LEU A 732 4.04 -16.23 -19.71
CA LEU A 732 4.44 -17.57 -20.14
C LEU A 732 5.29 -17.54 -21.42
N LEU A 733 4.90 -16.76 -22.42
CA LEU A 733 5.62 -16.70 -23.69
C LEU A 733 6.98 -16.01 -23.57
N VAL A 734 7.12 -15.03 -22.68
CA VAL A 734 8.43 -14.45 -22.31
C VAL A 734 9.30 -15.49 -21.61
N TYR A 735 8.75 -16.22 -20.64
CA TYR A 735 9.47 -17.29 -19.92
C TYR A 735 9.92 -18.42 -20.87
N LEU A 736 9.03 -18.84 -21.79
CA LEU A 736 9.30 -19.86 -22.80
C LEU A 736 10.14 -19.35 -23.98
N LYS A 737 10.54 -18.07 -23.97
CA LYS A 737 11.41 -17.43 -24.98
C LYS A 737 10.81 -17.51 -26.39
N SER A 738 9.50 -17.26 -26.54
CA SER A 738 8.87 -17.14 -27.85
C SER A 738 9.57 -16.05 -28.69
N PRO A 739 9.97 -16.32 -29.95
CA PRO A 739 10.66 -15.34 -30.78
C PRO A 739 9.76 -14.17 -31.23
N THR A 740 8.44 -14.34 -31.18
CA THR A 740 7.44 -13.37 -31.70
C THR A 740 6.79 -12.52 -30.61
N ILE A 741 6.86 -12.92 -29.34
CA ILE A 741 6.09 -12.26 -28.27
C ILE A 741 6.44 -10.78 -28.09
N VAL A 742 7.72 -10.41 -28.14
CA VAL A 742 8.14 -9.00 -28.00
C VAL A 742 7.52 -8.16 -29.12
N ALA A 743 7.50 -8.65 -30.35
CA ALA A 743 6.90 -7.95 -31.48
C ALA A 743 5.39 -7.72 -31.26
N LYS A 744 4.65 -8.79 -30.90
CA LYS A 744 3.20 -8.73 -30.67
C LYS A 744 2.85 -7.79 -29.51
N VAL A 745 3.59 -7.85 -28.42
CA VAL A 745 3.37 -6.95 -27.27
C VAL A 745 3.69 -5.50 -27.64
N CYS A 746 4.76 -5.24 -28.42
CA CYS A 746 5.03 -3.90 -28.94
C CYS A 746 3.89 -3.38 -29.82
N ASP A 747 3.22 -4.24 -30.61
CA ASP A 747 2.05 -3.83 -31.39
C ASP A 747 0.84 -3.50 -30.50
N GLU A 748 0.65 -4.20 -29.38
CA GLU A 748 -0.34 -3.80 -28.36
C GLU A 748 0.01 -2.47 -27.68
N LEU A 749 1.28 -2.21 -27.39
CA LEU A 749 1.72 -0.94 -26.78
C LEU A 749 1.43 0.27 -27.68
N LYS A 750 1.47 0.10 -29.01
CA LYS A 750 1.16 1.16 -30.00
C LYS A 750 -0.33 1.49 -30.09
N LYS A 751 -1.24 0.62 -29.64
CA LYS A 751 -2.68 0.89 -29.68
C LYS A 751 -3.03 2.08 -28.77
N PRO A 752 -4.16 2.78 -28.95
CA PRO A 752 -4.59 3.82 -28.02
C PRO A 752 -4.69 3.31 -26.58
N SER A 753 -4.20 4.10 -25.61
CA SER A 753 -4.29 3.78 -24.19
C SER A 753 -5.75 3.81 -23.70
N LYS A 754 -6.15 2.82 -22.91
CA LYS A 754 -7.47 2.79 -22.25
C LYS A 754 -7.38 3.56 -20.91
N PRO A 755 -8.32 4.47 -20.61
CA PRO A 755 -8.36 5.13 -19.32
C PRO A 755 -8.71 4.15 -18.20
N LEU A 756 -8.21 4.43 -17.00
CA LEU A 756 -8.62 3.73 -15.78
C LEU A 756 -10.09 4.05 -15.46
N SER A 757 -10.90 3.00 -15.24
CA SER A 757 -12.30 3.16 -14.83
C SER A 757 -12.39 3.72 -13.40
N GLN A 758 -13.34 4.64 -13.17
CA GLN A 758 -13.59 5.31 -11.89
C GLN A 758 -14.96 4.94 -11.27
N GLU A 759 -15.67 3.96 -11.86
CA GLU A 759 -17.04 3.63 -11.45
C GLU A 759 -17.13 3.32 -9.94
N GLY A 760 -17.96 4.09 -9.24
CA GLY A 760 -18.27 3.90 -7.82
C GLY A 760 -17.24 4.48 -6.83
N LEU A 761 -16.16 5.13 -7.29
CA LEU A 761 -15.16 5.77 -6.42
C LEU A 761 -15.45 7.25 -6.14
N ASP A 762 -16.15 7.93 -7.04
CA ASP A 762 -16.33 9.39 -7.01
C ASP A 762 -16.88 9.90 -5.66
N GLU A 763 -17.93 9.28 -5.12
CA GLU A 763 -18.55 9.71 -3.86
C GLU A 763 -17.68 9.47 -2.61
N VAL A 764 -16.83 8.44 -2.62
CA VAL A 764 -15.95 8.11 -1.48
C VAL A 764 -14.73 9.03 -1.48
N LEU A 765 -14.15 9.27 -2.66
CA LEU A 765 -13.00 10.16 -2.83
C LEU A 765 -13.32 11.62 -2.45
N LEU A 766 -14.57 12.05 -2.60
CA LEU A 766 -15.00 13.41 -2.25
C LEU A 766 -15.13 13.69 -0.74
N ARG A 767 -15.06 12.67 0.12
CA ARG A 767 -15.29 12.82 1.59
C ARG A 767 -14.06 13.21 2.37
N ASN A 768 -12.89 12.84 1.87
CA ASN A 768 -11.61 13.34 2.34
C ASN A 768 -11.03 14.25 1.27
N ARG A 769 -11.34 15.56 1.36
CA ARG A 769 -11.02 16.55 0.31
C ARG A 769 -9.52 16.63 -0.02
N GLY A 770 -8.66 16.36 0.96
CA GLY A 770 -7.22 16.22 0.76
C GLY A 770 -6.90 14.87 0.10
N TYR A 771 -6.88 13.81 0.91
CA TYR A 771 -6.40 12.49 0.48
C TYR A 771 -7.19 11.89 -0.70
N GLY A 772 -8.53 11.94 -0.63
CA GLY A 772 -9.39 11.45 -1.71
C GLY A 772 -9.39 12.35 -2.95
N GLY A 773 -9.26 13.66 -2.76
CA GLY A 773 -9.09 14.62 -3.86
C GLY A 773 -7.81 14.35 -4.68
N ASP A 774 -6.71 14.01 -4.01
CA ASP A 774 -5.46 13.68 -4.67
C ASP A 774 -5.52 12.33 -5.39
N ILE A 775 -6.19 11.33 -4.82
CA ILE A 775 -6.47 10.07 -5.51
C ILE A 775 -7.32 10.32 -6.78
N ALA A 776 -8.37 11.15 -6.69
CA ALA A 776 -9.20 11.47 -7.85
C ALA A 776 -8.41 12.18 -8.96
N LYS A 777 -7.55 13.14 -8.61
CA LYS A 777 -6.63 13.80 -9.58
C LYS A 777 -5.64 12.80 -10.18
N MET A 778 -5.14 11.87 -9.38
CA MET A 778 -4.24 10.82 -9.85
C MET A 778 -4.93 9.90 -10.87
N LEU A 779 -6.13 9.40 -10.57
CA LEU A 779 -6.88 8.52 -11.48
C LEU A 779 -7.24 9.18 -12.81
N LYS A 780 -7.47 10.50 -12.85
CA LYS A 780 -7.78 11.24 -14.09
C LYS A 780 -6.62 11.28 -15.09
N ASN A 781 -5.38 11.18 -14.64
CA ASN A 781 -4.18 11.15 -15.50
C ASN A 781 -3.34 9.91 -15.22
N ALA A 782 -3.97 8.76 -15.00
CA ALA A 782 -3.27 7.51 -14.77
C ALA A 782 -2.90 6.82 -16.10
N ALA A 783 -1.87 5.97 -16.06
CA ALA A 783 -1.43 5.18 -17.20
C ALA A 783 -2.33 3.95 -17.43
N ASP A 784 -2.30 3.42 -18.65
CA ASP A 784 -2.99 2.18 -18.99
C ASP A 784 -2.35 0.98 -18.26
N GLN A 785 -3.12 0.34 -17.37
CA GLN A 785 -2.65 -0.78 -16.56
C GLN A 785 -2.28 -2.01 -17.37
N GLN A 786 -2.94 -2.27 -18.50
CA GLN A 786 -2.61 -3.41 -19.37
C GLN A 786 -1.23 -3.20 -19.99
N LYS A 787 -0.98 -2.00 -20.51
CA LYS A 787 0.32 -1.65 -21.08
C LYS A 787 1.43 -1.58 -20.04
N LEU A 788 1.15 -1.13 -18.82
CA LEU A 788 2.10 -1.23 -17.70
C LEU A 788 2.46 -2.69 -17.39
N SER A 789 1.48 -3.60 -17.42
CA SER A 789 1.73 -5.03 -17.24
C SER A 789 2.63 -5.59 -18.36
N TYR A 790 2.45 -5.13 -19.60
CA TYR A 790 3.33 -5.47 -20.71
C TYR A 790 4.76 -4.95 -20.52
N LEU A 791 4.95 -3.69 -20.14
CA LEU A 791 6.30 -3.17 -19.81
C LEU A 791 6.96 -4.01 -18.73
N PHE A 792 6.22 -4.25 -17.64
CA PHE A 792 6.68 -5.06 -16.54
C PHE A 792 7.09 -6.46 -17.04
N THR A 793 6.25 -7.13 -17.83
CA THR A 793 6.55 -8.47 -18.36
C THR A 793 7.77 -8.48 -19.27
N LEU A 794 7.83 -7.56 -20.25
CA LEU A 794 8.89 -7.47 -21.26
C LEU A 794 10.26 -7.14 -20.67
N ARG A 795 10.34 -6.56 -19.47
CA ARG A 795 11.63 -6.35 -18.80
C ARG A 795 12.44 -7.63 -18.61
N ASN A 796 11.79 -8.80 -18.64
CA ASN A 796 12.43 -10.12 -18.52
C ASN A 796 12.76 -10.76 -19.89
N ALA A 797 12.36 -10.15 -21.00
CA ALA A 797 12.55 -10.74 -22.32
C ALA A 797 14.01 -10.61 -22.78
N THR A 798 14.63 -11.74 -23.14
CA THR A 798 16.02 -11.80 -23.62
C THR A 798 16.14 -12.10 -25.11
N VAL A 799 15.02 -12.30 -25.81
CA VAL A 799 14.94 -12.59 -27.25
C VAL A 799 13.87 -11.74 -27.91
N GLY A 800 13.96 -11.53 -29.22
CA GLY A 800 12.94 -10.80 -29.97
C GLY A 800 13.07 -9.28 -29.89
N TRP A 801 14.17 -8.73 -29.37
CA TRP A 801 14.44 -7.29 -29.40
C TRP A 801 15.07 -6.83 -30.73
N ASN A 802 14.78 -5.59 -31.08
CA ASN A 802 15.51 -4.79 -32.07
C ASN A 802 15.30 -3.30 -31.74
N MET A 803 15.96 -2.42 -32.47
CA MET A 803 15.93 -0.99 -32.15
C MET A 803 14.53 -0.37 -32.23
N ASP A 804 13.68 -0.79 -33.18
CA ASP A 804 12.33 -0.25 -33.31
C ASP A 804 11.42 -0.69 -32.15
N ARG A 805 11.58 -1.93 -31.67
CA ARG A 805 10.85 -2.45 -30.51
C ARG A 805 11.30 -1.76 -29.22
N TRP A 806 12.59 -1.49 -29.07
CA TRP A 806 13.11 -0.68 -27.96
C TRP A 806 12.57 0.74 -27.98
N LYS A 807 12.47 1.39 -29.14
CA LYS A 807 11.82 2.72 -29.27
C LYS A 807 10.37 2.69 -28.80
N VAL A 808 9.61 1.64 -29.14
CA VAL A 808 8.23 1.47 -28.66
C VAL A 808 8.18 1.29 -27.13
N TYR A 809 9.04 0.41 -26.59
CA TYR A 809 9.12 0.16 -25.15
C TYR A 809 9.45 1.43 -24.35
N TYR A 810 10.53 2.11 -24.71
CA TYR A 810 10.96 3.35 -24.04
C TYR A 810 10.02 4.52 -24.33
N GLY A 811 9.36 4.55 -25.49
CA GLY A 811 8.33 5.54 -25.81
C GLY A 811 7.13 5.44 -24.86
N PHE A 812 6.60 4.23 -24.66
CA PHE A 812 5.51 4.04 -23.70
C PHE A 812 5.99 4.20 -22.24
N LEU A 813 7.22 3.83 -21.90
CA LEU A 813 7.79 4.12 -20.58
C LEU A 813 7.85 5.63 -20.31
N ALA A 814 8.24 6.44 -21.29
CA ALA A 814 8.23 7.90 -21.21
C ALA A 814 6.81 8.46 -21.07
N GLU A 815 5.84 7.92 -21.83
CA GLU A 815 4.41 8.23 -21.63
C GLU A 815 3.99 7.93 -20.19
N ALA A 816 4.26 6.73 -19.69
CA ALA A 816 3.91 6.30 -18.34
C ALA A 816 4.55 7.19 -17.25
N ARG A 817 5.78 7.67 -17.45
CA ARG A 817 6.44 8.62 -16.53
C ARG A 817 5.72 9.96 -16.43
N SER A 818 5.02 10.38 -17.48
CA SER A 818 4.19 11.60 -17.48
C SER A 818 2.81 11.42 -16.80
N LYS A 819 2.49 10.20 -16.39
CA LYS A 819 1.23 9.86 -15.72
C LYS A 819 1.37 9.85 -14.20
N ASN A 820 0.22 9.91 -13.55
CA ASN A 820 0.09 9.89 -12.10
C ASN A 820 -0.09 8.44 -11.60
N GLY A 821 0.38 8.20 -10.38
CA GLY A 821 0.15 6.95 -9.64
C GLY A 821 0.44 7.16 -8.16
N GLY A 822 0.31 6.09 -7.37
CA GLY A 822 0.64 6.10 -5.95
C GLY A 822 2.14 6.34 -5.68
N ALA A 823 2.51 6.45 -4.41
CA ALA A 823 3.87 6.84 -4.00
C ALA A 823 4.99 5.94 -4.57
N SER A 824 4.72 4.66 -4.84
CA SER A 824 5.72 3.72 -5.39
C SER A 824 5.78 3.72 -6.92
N TYR A 825 4.84 4.37 -7.61
CA TYR A 825 4.66 4.32 -9.07
C TYR A 825 5.95 4.67 -9.85
N GLN A 826 6.52 5.86 -9.63
CA GLN A 826 7.72 6.31 -10.35
C GLN A 826 8.96 5.45 -10.04
N GLY A 827 9.02 4.91 -8.82
CA GLY A 827 10.06 3.98 -8.41
C GLY A 827 9.96 2.65 -9.18
N PHE A 828 8.76 2.10 -9.36
CA PHE A 828 8.55 0.92 -10.19
C PHE A 828 8.93 1.16 -11.65
N LEU A 829 8.55 2.30 -12.24
CA LEU A 829 8.95 2.62 -13.63
C LEU A 829 10.48 2.66 -13.77
N SER A 830 11.17 3.23 -12.79
CA SER A 830 12.64 3.28 -12.77
C SER A 830 13.27 1.90 -12.60
N ASN A 831 12.68 1.03 -11.77
CA ASN A 831 13.14 -0.35 -11.63
C ASN A 831 12.85 -1.17 -12.88
N ILE A 832 11.69 -0.99 -13.52
CA ILE A 832 11.32 -1.65 -14.79
C ILE A 832 12.30 -1.29 -15.90
N GLU A 833 12.67 -0.01 -16.00
CA GLU A 833 13.71 0.45 -16.93
C GLU A 833 15.05 -0.19 -16.64
N LYS A 834 15.46 -0.21 -15.37
CA LYS A 834 16.73 -0.80 -14.93
C LYS A 834 16.79 -2.28 -15.26
N ASP A 835 15.75 -3.06 -14.95
CA ASP A 835 15.69 -4.50 -15.23
C ASP A 835 15.71 -4.77 -16.74
N ALA A 836 14.91 -4.03 -17.51
CA ALA A 836 14.86 -4.20 -18.97
C ALA A 836 16.21 -3.89 -19.61
N PHE A 837 16.86 -2.79 -19.21
CA PHE A 837 18.19 -2.47 -19.65
C PHE A 837 19.20 -3.52 -19.20
N ALA A 838 19.11 -4.03 -17.97
CA ALA A 838 19.99 -5.09 -17.46
C ALA A 838 19.81 -6.42 -18.20
N ASN A 839 18.64 -6.71 -18.78
CA ASN A 839 18.39 -7.92 -19.58
C ASN A 839 18.66 -7.75 -21.08
N ALA A 840 18.84 -6.52 -21.56
CA ALA A 840 19.22 -6.25 -22.95
C ALA A 840 20.63 -6.78 -23.27
N THR A 841 20.93 -7.03 -24.55
CA THR A 841 22.29 -7.39 -24.96
C THR A 841 23.24 -6.20 -24.80
N ASP A 842 24.57 -6.42 -24.74
CA ASP A 842 25.52 -5.30 -24.67
C ASP A 842 25.41 -4.37 -25.89
N THR A 843 25.12 -4.92 -27.07
CA THR A 843 24.88 -4.14 -28.29
C THR A 843 23.60 -3.30 -28.18
N ASP A 844 22.49 -3.90 -27.73
CA ASP A 844 21.23 -3.18 -27.54
C ASP A 844 21.35 -2.05 -26.51
N ARG A 845 22.05 -2.28 -25.40
CA ARG A 845 22.26 -1.25 -24.37
C ARG A 845 22.95 -0.02 -24.93
N LEU A 846 24.02 -0.21 -25.69
CA LEU A 846 24.70 0.91 -26.35
C LEU A 846 23.80 1.60 -27.38
N ALA A 847 23.01 0.83 -28.13
CA ALA A 847 22.07 1.40 -29.11
C ALA A 847 20.97 2.23 -28.44
N ILE A 848 20.45 1.78 -27.28
CA ILE A 848 19.45 2.50 -26.47
C ILE A 848 20.00 3.85 -25.98
N GLU A 849 21.24 3.86 -25.45
CA GLU A 849 21.89 5.08 -24.97
C GLU A 849 22.25 6.03 -26.13
N ALA A 850 22.79 5.50 -27.23
CA ALA A 850 23.09 6.23 -28.46
C ALA A 850 21.83 6.90 -29.03
N ALA A 851 20.70 6.19 -29.03
CA ALA A 851 19.39 6.71 -29.44
C ALA A 851 18.76 7.67 -28.41
N LYS A 852 19.44 7.92 -27.28
CA LYS A 852 18.98 8.79 -26.17
C LYS A 852 17.61 8.38 -25.62
N LEU A 853 17.26 7.10 -25.74
CA LEU A 853 16.03 6.55 -25.13
C LEU A 853 16.15 6.45 -23.61
N ARG A 854 17.39 6.40 -23.12
CA ARG A 854 17.78 6.45 -21.72
C ARG A 854 19.02 7.35 -21.58
N PRO A 855 19.18 8.12 -20.48
CA PRO A 855 20.42 8.83 -20.22
C PRO A 855 21.59 7.86 -20.15
N ALA A 856 22.68 8.15 -20.89
CA ALA A 856 23.92 7.40 -20.76
C ALA A 856 24.40 7.42 -19.31
N TYR A 857 24.92 6.30 -18.83
CA TYR A 857 25.55 6.26 -17.52
C TYR A 857 26.70 7.27 -17.47
N LYS A 858 26.56 8.29 -16.61
CA LYS A 858 27.66 9.19 -16.27
C LYS A 858 28.20 8.73 -14.92
N ALA A 859 29.44 8.28 -14.91
CA ALA A 859 30.12 7.94 -13.67
C ALA A 859 30.03 9.14 -12.71
N LYS A 860 29.59 8.89 -11.47
CA LYS A 860 29.78 9.83 -10.37
C LYS A 860 31.28 10.15 -10.27
N GLU A 861 31.65 11.32 -9.75
CA GLU A 861 33.05 11.72 -9.60
C GLU A 861 33.86 10.56 -8.99
N LEU A 862 34.73 9.95 -9.79
CA LEU A 862 35.36 8.68 -9.43
C LEU A 862 36.35 8.92 -8.30
N PRO A 863 36.39 8.04 -7.28
CA PRO A 863 37.40 8.14 -6.24
C PRO A 863 38.78 8.09 -6.88
N LYS A 864 39.74 8.87 -6.37
CA LYS A 864 41.12 8.79 -6.85
C LYS A 864 41.82 7.56 -6.25
N PRO A 865 42.81 6.98 -6.95
CA PRO A 865 43.74 6.03 -6.34
C PRO A 865 44.37 6.59 -5.06
N ILE A 866 44.54 5.75 -4.05
CA ILE A 866 45.21 6.12 -2.79
C ILE A 866 46.72 6.22 -3.04
N GLY A 867 47.28 5.24 -3.75
CA GLY A 867 48.68 5.21 -4.14
C GLY A 867 49.67 5.08 -2.97
N PRO A 868 50.97 5.30 -3.22
CA PRO A 868 51.55 5.57 -4.53
C PRO A 868 51.41 4.34 -5.45
N GLY A 869 51.08 4.59 -6.72
CA GLY A 869 51.00 3.54 -7.74
C GLY A 869 52.36 3.25 -8.39
N LYS A 870 52.38 2.27 -9.31
CA LYS A 870 53.52 1.94 -10.16
C LYS A 870 53.04 1.44 -11.52
N ALA A 871 53.92 1.41 -12.52
CA ALA A 871 53.64 0.71 -13.77
C ALA A 871 53.54 -0.80 -13.51
N TRP A 872 52.33 -1.36 -13.55
CA TRP A 872 52.10 -2.77 -13.25
C TRP A 872 52.30 -3.62 -14.51
N ALA A 873 53.14 -4.66 -14.45
CA ALA A 873 53.18 -5.71 -15.45
C ALA A 873 52.27 -6.89 -15.06
N THR A 874 51.84 -7.69 -16.03
CA THR A 874 51.05 -8.93 -15.78
C THR A 874 51.74 -9.85 -14.76
N ALA A 875 53.08 -9.97 -14.86
CA ALA A 875 53.88 -10.75 -13.92
C ALA A 875 53.87 -10.20 -12.49
N ASP A 876 53.80 -8.87 -12.31
CA ASP A 876 53.72 -8.25 -10.98
C ASP A 876 52.42 -8.64 -10.28
N VAL A 877 51.28 -8.58 -10.97
CA VAL A 877 49.96 -8.88 -10.40
C VAL A 877 49.85 -10.37 -10.08
N VAL A 878 50.36 -11.24 -10.95
CA VAL A 878 50.37 -12.71 -10.72
C VAL A 878 51.25 -13.07 -9.52
N ALA A 879 52.37 -12.38 -9.31
CA ALA A 879 53.23 -12.63 -8.14
C ALA A 879 52.53 -12.34 -6.78
N LEU A 880 51.41 -11.63 -6.79
CA LEU A 880 50.63 -11.31 -5.58
C LEU A 880 49.66 -12.43 -5.15
N GLU A 881 49.51 -13.52 -5.93
CA GLU A 881 48.52 -14.58 -5.70
C GLU A 881 48.48 -15.09 -4.25
N GLY A 882 49.66 -15.31 -3.65
CA GLY A 882 49.77 -15.82 -2.28
C GLY A 882 49.12 -14.91 -1.22
N LYS A 883 48.99 -13.61 -1.50
CA LYS A 883 48.41 -12.59 -0.60
C LYS A 883 46.89 -12.44 -0.75
N LEU A 884 46.25 -13.14 -1.70
CA LEU A 884 44.79 -13.09 -1.92
C LEU A 884 44.01 -14.04 -1.00
N LYS A 885 44.66 -14.96 -0.29
CA LYS A 885 44.00 -16.07 0.43
C LYS A 885 43.03 -15.62 1.53
N SER A 886 43.34 -14.53 2.24
CA SER A 886 42.53 -13.96 3.33
C SER A 886 42.95 -12.51 3.63
N GLY A 887 42.20 -11.83 4.49
CA GLY A 887 42.54 -10.49 5.01
C GLY A 887 42.42 -9.34 4.00
N ARG A 888 41.77 -9.55 2.85
CA ARG A 888 41.46 -8.49 1.87
C ARG A 888 40.27 -7.65 2.34
N ASN A 889 40.12 -6.45 1.78
CA ASN A 889 39.04 -5.53 2.14
C ASN A 889 38.02 -5.35 1.01
N PHE A 890 36.80 -5.86 1.21
CA PHE A 890 35.71 -5.78 0.24
C PHE A 890 35.40 -4.34 -0.20
N LYS A 891 35.27 -3.42 0.76
CA LYS A 891 34.91 -2.02 0.49
C LYS A 891 36.02 -1.27 -0.23
N ASN A 892 37.27 -1.58 0.07
CA ASN A 892 38.39 -1.01 -0.66
C ASN A 892 38.50 -1.59 -2.07
N GLY A 893 38.15 -2.86 -2.29
CA GLY A 893 38.08 -3.47 -3.61
C GLY A 893 37.00 -2.83 -4.50
N GLU A 894 35.79 -2.62 -3.97
CA GLU A 894 34.71 -1.87 -4.62
C GLU A 894 35.16 -0.44 -4.99
N ARG A 895 35.85 0.24 -4.08
CA ARG A 895 36.42 1.58 -4.35
C ARG A 895 37.51 1.54 -5.42
N ALA A 896 38.44 0.60 -5.35
CA ALA A 896 39.55 0.46 -6.30
C ALA A 896 39.03 0.16 -7.72
N PHE A 897 37.94 -0.61 -7.84
CA PHE A 897 37.25 -0.85 -9.11
C PHE A 897 36.74 0.45 -9.75
N ALA A 898 36.19 1.36 -8.93
CA ALA A 898 35.80 2.69 -9.40
C ALA A 898 37.02 3.60 -9.66
N ALA A 899 38.07 3.54 -8.82
CA ALA A 899 39.26 4.39 -8.95
C ALA A 899 40.12 4.07 -10.18
N ALA A 900 40.19 2.79 -10.55
CA ALA A 900 40.78 2.33 -11.81
C ALA A 900 39.86 2.56 -13.02
N ARG A 901 38.73 3.25 -12.83
CA ARG A 901 37.73 3.58 -13.87
C ARG A 901 37.06 2.37 -14.52
N CYS A 902 37.17 1.16 -13.95
CA CYS A 902 36.55 -0.03 -14.52
C CYS A 902 35.02 0.11 -14.64
N VAL A 903 34.40 0.78 -13.67
CA VAL A 903 32.94 1.07 -13.65
C VAL A 903 32.46 1.95 -14.81
N VAL A 904 33.35 2.68 -15.49
CA VAL A 904 33.00 3.53 -16.64
C VAL A 904 32.58 2.68 -17.84
N CYS A 905 33.25 1.56 -18.06
CA CYS A 905 33.00 0.71 -19.22
C CYS A 905 32.37 -0.63 -18.85
N HIS A 906 32.54 -1.12 -17.62
CA HIS A 906 32.07 -2.42 -17.18
C HIS A 906 30.99 -2.32 -16.11
N ARG A 907 30.05 -3.26 -16.17
CA ARG A 907 29.12 -3.49 -15.07
C ARG A 907 29.67 -4.45 -14.04
N PHE A 908 29.31 -4.23 -12.78
CA PHE A 908 29.50 -5.18 -11.69
C PHE A 908 28.32 -5.07 -10.71
N GLY A 909 27.63 -6.18 -10.43
CA GLY A 909 26.43 -6.18 -9.59
C GLY A 909 25.27 -5.35 -10.18
N GLY A 910 25.25 -5.12 -11.50
CA GLY A 910 24.23 -4.33 -12.19
C GLY A 910 24.43 -2.81 -12.17
N ASP A 911 25.59 -2.31 -11.75
CA ASP A 911 25.98 -0.90 -11.81
C ASP A 911 27.24 -0.71 -12.70
N GLY A 912 27.36 0.43 -13.40
CA GLY A 912 28.44 0.75 -14.33
C GLY A 912 28.05 0.82 -15.82
N GLY A 913 29.02 1.11 -16.69
CA GLY A 913 28.82 1.27 -18.14
C GLY A 913 28.68 -0.03 -18.91
N ALA A 914 28.23 0.07 -20.18
CA ALA A 914 27.87 -1.08 -21.01
C ALA A 914 28.80 -1.33 -22.21
N THR A 915 29.89 -0.56 -22.35
CA THR A 915 30.83 -0.68 -23.46
C THR A 915 31.61 -1.99 -23.41
N GLY A 916 32.04 -2.39 -22.21
CA GLY A 916 32.74 -3.64 -21.91
C GLY A 916 31.83 -4.72 -21.29
N PRO A 917 32.35 -5.95 -21.12
CA PRO A 917 31.61 -7.07 -20.54
C PRO A 917 31.16 -6.82 -19.10
N ASP A 918 30.06 -7.46 -18.72
CA ASP A 918 29.65 -7.56 -17.31
C ASP A 918 30.63 -8.46 -16.54
N LEU A 919 31.24 -7.90 -15.50
CA LEU A 919 32.29 -8.55 -14.73
C LEU A 919 31.75 -9.27 -13.48
N SER A 920 30.44 -9.26 -13.22
CA SER A 920 29.83 -9.86 -12.02
C SER A 920 30.10 -11.37 -11.89
N GLN A 921 30.28 -12.06 -13.02
CA GLN A 921 30.56 -13.50 -13.06
C GLN A 921 31.95 -13.82 -13.63
N VAL A 922 32.86 -12.84 -13.65
CA VAL A 922 34.17 -12.97 -14.31
C VAL A 922 35.00 -14.13 -13.72
N ALA A 923 34.92 -14.34 -12.41
CA ALA A 923 35.61 -15.42 -11.70
C ALA A 923 35.11 -16.84 -12.05
N GLY A 924 33.97 -16.97 -12.74
CA GLY A 924 33.51 -18.25 -13.28
C GLY A 924 34.20 -18.66 -14.58
N ARG A 925 34.94 -17.73 -15.21
CA ARG A 925 35.56 -17.91 -16.54
C ARG A 925 37.06 -17.67 -16.55
N PHE A 926 37.57 -16.82 -15.66
CA PHE A 926 38.96 -16.35 -15.66
C PHE A 926 39.62 -16.52 -14.29
N GLY A 927 40.85 -17.02 -14.27
CA GLY A 927 41.71 -17.04 -13.09
C GLY A 927 42.50 -15.74 -12.93
N LEU A 928 43.37 -15.68 -11.89
CA LEU A 928 44.19 -14.51 -11.61
C LEU A 928 45.02 -14.06 -12.81
N LYS A 929 45.71 -15.01 -13.46
CA LYS A 929 46.59 -14.72 -14.60
C LYS A 929 45.82 -14.12 -15.77
N ASP A 930 44.66 -14.70 -16.09
CA ASP A 930 43.83 -14.23 -17.21
C ASP A 930 43.26 -12.83 -16.93
N LEU A 931 42.84 -12.58 -15.68
CA LEU A 931 42.40 -11.25 -15.24
C LEU A 931 43.54 -10.24 -15.30
N ALA A 932 44.71 -10.59 -14.79
CA ALA A 932 45.89 -9.72 -14.81
C ALA A 932 46.28 -9.34 -16.24
N GLU A 933 46.32 -10.32 -17.16
CA GLU A 933 46.62 -10.10 -18.56
C GLU A 933 45.55 -9.23 -19.24
N SER A 934 44.26 -9.49 -18.98
CA SER A 934 43.16 -8.71 -19.57
C SER A 934 43.14 -7.25 -19.07
N ILE A 935 43.59 -7.00 -17.84
CA ILE A 935 43.62 -5.66 -17.23
C ILE A 935 44.86 -4.88 -17.69
N VAL A 936 46.03 -5.52 -17.73
CA VAL A 936 47.31 -4.87 -18.05
C VAL A 936 47.56 -4.79 -19.56
N GLU A 937 47.15 -5.80 -20.32
CA GLU A 937 47.37 -5.95 -21.77
C GLU A 937 46.03 -6.11 -22.55
N PRO A 938 45.09 -5.14 -22.47
CA PRO A 938 43.72 -5.30 -22.97
C PRO A 938 43.59 -5.51 -24.49
N SER A 939 44.62 -5.20 -25.29
CA SER A 939 44.62 -5.42 -26.75
C SER A 939 45.16 -6.78 -27.18
N LYS A 940 45.67 -7.61 -26.25
CA LYS A 940 46.31 -8.90 -26.57
C LYS A 940 45.31 -9.94 -27.07
N ILE A 941 44.17 -10.05 -26.41
CA ILE A 941 43.05 -10.91 -26.81
C ILE A 941 41.75 -10.11 -26.64
N ILE A 942 41.17 -9.70 -27.75
CA ILE A 942 39.90 -8.96 -27.76
C ILE A 942 38.81 -9.94 -28.19
N SER A 943 37.78 -10.15 -27.38
CA SER A 943 36.63 -10.97 -27.78
C SER A 943 35.89 -10.35 -28.97
N ASP A 944 35.43 -11.20 -29.90
CA ASP A 944 34.68 -10.79 -31.10
C ASP A 944 33.46 -9.90 -30.76
N GLN A 945 32.84 -10.13 -29.61
CA GLN A 945 31.68 -9.38 -29.11
C GLN A 945 32.00 -7.93 -28.71
N TYR A 946 33.26 -7.63 -28.37
CA TYR A 946 33.70 -6.32 -27.86
C TYR A 946 34.75 -5.65 -28.74
N ALA A 947 35.12 -6.28 -29.86
CA ALA A 947 36.03 -5.69 -30.82
C ALA A 947 35.38 -4.48 -31.50
N ALA A 948 36.09 -3.35 -31.53
CA ALA A 948 35.68 -2.21 -32.34
C ALA A 948 35.82 -2.54 -33.83
N SER A 949 35.00 -1.88 -34.65
CA SER A 949 35.10 -1.87 -36.09
C SER A 949 35.78 -0.58 -36.54
N GLN A 950 36.69 -0.70 -37.50
CA GLN A 950 37.21 0.40 -38.29
C GLN A 950 36.42 0.44 -39.60
N VAL A 951 35.63 1.50 -39.78
CA VAL A 951 34.79 1.74 -40.97
C VAL A 951 35.47 2.80 -41.82
N THR A 952 35.82 2.44 -43.05
CA THR A 952 36.38 3.36 -44.06
C THR A 952 35.27 3.73 -45.04
N THR A 953 35.04 5.02 -45.22
CA THR A 953 34.07 5.53 -46.18
C THR A 953 34.68 5.66 -47.57
N THR A 954 33.84 5.68 -48.62
CA THR A 954 34.24 5.90 -50.03
C THR A 954 34.95 7.24 -50.27
N SER A 955 34.81 8.19 -49.32
CA SER A 955 35.53 9.46 -49.28
C SER A 955 36.91 9.40 -48.59
N GLY A 956 37.35 8.20 -48.17
CA GLY A 956 38.63 7.97 -47.49
C GLY A 956 38.64 8.29 -45.99
N LYS A 957 37.49 8.60 -45.37
CA LYS A 957 37.41 8.86 -43.92
C LYS A 957 37.35 7.55 -43.15
N SER A 958 38.21 7.38 -42.16
CA SER A 958 38.19 6.22 -41.27
C SER A 958 37.58 6.57 -39.91
N VAL A 959 36.59 5.81 -39.47
CA VAL A 959 35.91 5.95 -38.17
C VAL A 959 36.07 4.64 -37.42
N THR A 960 36.68 4.68 -36.23
CA THR A 960 36.84 3.50 -35.37
C THR A 960 35.89 3.60 -34.18
N GLY A 961 35.15 2.53 -33.91
CA GLY A 961 34.22 2.48 -32.80
C GLY A 961 33.37 1.20 -32.82
N LYS A 962 32.41 1.09 -31.91
CA LYS A 962 31.51 -0.08 -31.87
C LYS A 962 30.28 0.19 -32.73
N ILE A 963 30.00 -0.69 -33.68
CA ILE A 963 28.75 -0.63 -34.45
C ILE A 963 27.60 -1.07 -33.54
N VAL A 964 26.66 -0.17 -33.27
CA VAL A 964 25.55 -0.40 -32.33
C VAL A 964 24.20 -0.50 -33.02
N ASN A 965 24.11 0.01 -34.26
CA ASN A 965 22.96 -0.17 -35.11
C ASN A 965 23.40 -0.30 -36.56
N ASP A 966 22.85 -1.28 -37.25
CA ASP A 966 23.05 -1.48 -38.68
C ASP A 966 21.71 -1.79 -39.37
N SER A 967 20.86 -0.79 -39.50
CA SER A 967 19.51 -0.93 -40.04
C SER A 967 19.08 0.33 -40.81
N ASN A 968 18.05 0.19 -41.64
CA ASN A 968 17.45 1.31 -42.38
C ASN A 968 18.44 2.10 -43.27
N GLY A 969 19.38 1.40 -43.91
CA GLY A 969 20.35 2.01 -44.82
C GLY A 969 21.48 2.82 -44.16
N LYS A 970 21.60 2.78 -42.83
CA LYS A 970 22.63 3.50 -42.07
C LYS A 970 23.37 2.59 -41.10
N VAL A 971 24.64 2.88 -40.90
CA VAL A 971 25.50 2.31 -39.86
C VAL A 971 25.73 3.37 -38.78
N VAL A 972 25.40 3.05 -37.53
CA VAL A 972 25.63 3.93 -36.37
C VAL A 972 26.76 3.36 -35.54
N ILE A 973 27.80 4.18 -35.35
CA ILE A 973 29.04 3.80 -34.67
C ILE A 973 29.19 4.66 -33.42
N VAL A 974 29.31 4.04 -32.24
CA VAL A 974 29.73 4.73 -31.00
C VAL A 974 31.25 4.86 -31.03
N THR A 975 31.75 6.09 -31.01
CA THR A 975 33.19 6.39 -31.14
C THR A 975 33.89 6.66 -29.82
N ASP A 976 33.14 6.92 -28.75
CA ASP A 976 33.67 7.17 -27.42
C ASP A 976 33.25 6.03 -26.46
N PRO A 977 34.19 5.25 -25.90
CA PRO A 977 33.87 4.14 -25.00
C PRO A 977 33.38 4.60 -23.62
N GLU A 978 33.58 5.86 -23.24
CA GLU A 978 33.13 6.44 -21.97
C GLU A 978 31.81 7.21 -22.09
N ASP A 979 31.37 7.54 -23.31
CA ASP A 979 30.12 8.26 -23.59
C ASP A 979 29.44 7.71 -24.85
N SER A 980 28.52 6.77 -24.64
CA SER A 980 27.75 6.12 -25.71
C SER A 980 26.84 7.06 -26.50
N SER A 981 26.65 8.32 -26.05
CA SER A 981 25.89 9.33 -26.79
C SER A 981 26.71 9.96 -27.94
N LYS A 982 28.03 9.77 -27.98
CA LYS A 982 28.89 10.24 -29.06
C LYS A 982 28.92 9.21 -30.19
N THR A 983 28.07 9.45 -31.18
CA THR A 983 27.91 8.55 -32.32
C THR A 983 28.25 9.24 -33.64
N VAL A 984 28.70 8.45 -34.61
CA VAL A 984 28.79 8.83 -36.03
C VAL A 984 27.83 7.96 -36.82
N GLU A 985 26.95 8.62 -37.60
CA GLU A 985 26.12 7.94 -38.58
C GLU A 985 26.79 7.98 -39.95
N ILE A 986 26.79 6.85 -40.65
CA ILE A 986 27.31 6.71 -42.01
C ILE A 986 26.24 6.01 -42.85
N ASN A 987 25.90 6.55 -44.04
CA ASN A 987 25.01 5.83 -44.95
C ASN A 987 25.73 4.58 -45.45
N LYS A 988 25.01 3.46 -45.59
CA LYS A 988 25.61 2.21 -46.07
C LYS A 988 26.29 2.34 -47.43
N ASP A 989 25.71 3.15 -48.32
CA ASP A 989 26.24 3.38 -49.66
C ASP A 989 27.58 4.14 -49.64
N ASP A 990 27.87 4.84 -48.53
CA ASP A 990 29.14 5.55 -48.32
C ASP A 990 30.21 4.67 -47.66
N VAL A 991 29.91 3.41 -47.31
CA VAL A 991 30.87 2.50 -46.68
C VAL A 991 31.66 1.73 -47.75
N GLU A 992 32.96 1.98 -47.81
CA GLU A 992 33.88 1.24 -48.69
C GLU A 992 34.32 -0.08 -48.03
N GLU A 993 34.67 -0.03 -46.74
CA GLU A 993 35.21 -1.20 -46.04
C GLU A 993 34.94 -1.17 -44.53
N VAL A 994 34.63 -2.33 -43.94
CA VAL A 994 34.55 -2.52 -42.48
C VAL A 994 35.53 -3.60 -42.07
N ARG A 995 36.55 -3.25 -41.26
CA ARG A 995 37.53 -4.20 -40.70
C ARG A 995 37.46 -4.22 -39.18
N ARG A 996 37.88 -5.33 -38.58
CA ARG A 996 38.03 -5.45 -37.12
C ARG A 996 39.26 -4.69 -36.65
N SER A 997 39.12 -3.88 -35.59
CA SER A 997 40.23 -3.18 -34.94
C SER A 997 41.16 -4.16 -34.22
N LYS A 998 42.48 -3.92 -34.33
CA LYS A 998 43.51 -4.64 -33.57
C LYS A 998 43.78 -4.03 -32.19
N ILE A 999 43.19 -2.86 -31.90
CA ILE A 999 43.36 -2.10 -30.65
C ILE A 999 42.05 -2.14 -29.88
N SER A 1000 42.13 -2.44 -28.58
CA SER A 1000 40.98 -2.49 -27.67
C SER A 1000 40.44 -1.09 -27.36
N LEU A 1001 39.13 -1.01 -27.07
CA LEU A 1001 38.52 0.21 -26.54
C LEU A 1001 38.81 0.40 -25.04
N MET A 1002 39.27 -0.63 -24.34
CA MET A 1002 39.71 -0.53 -22.95
C MET A 1002 41.10 0.13 -22.89
N PRO A 1003 41.29 1.24 -22.15
CA PRO A 1003 42.58 1.89 -22.02
C PRO A 1003 43.63 1.00 -21.34
N GLU A 1004 44.89 1.19 -21.70
CA GLU A 1004 46.03 0.63 -20.95
C GLU A 1004 46.28 1.44 -19.67
N LYS A 1005 47.07 0.86 -18.74
CA LYS A 1005 47.57 1.54 -17.52
C LYS A 1005 46.49 1.94 -16.50
N LEU A 1006 45.31 1.31 -16.55
CA LEU A 1006 44.17 1.64 -15.67
C LEU A 1006 44.47 1.44 -14.17
N ILE A 1007 45.36 0.50 -13.83
CA ILE A 1007 45.73 0.20 -12.44
C ILE A 1007 47.02 0.88 -11.99
N ASP A 1008 47.71 1.65 -12.85
CA ASP A 1008 49.03 2.21 -12.55
C ASP A 1008 49.01 3.23 -11.40
N GLY A 1009 47.85 3.80 -11.10
CA GLY A 1009 47.66 4.69 -9.94
C GLY A 1009 47.47 3.94 -8.61
N LEU A 1010 47.13 2.65 -8.64
CA LEU A 1010 46.81 1.85 -7.46
C LEU A 1010 48.09 1.33 -6.79
N ASN A 1011 48.15 1.38 -5.46
CA ASN A 1011 49.17 0.68 -4.69
C ASN A 1011 48.89 -0.84 -4.59
N GLU A 1012 49.83 -1.61 -4.05
CA GLU A 1012 49.73 -3.08 -3.98
C GLU A 1012 48.45 -3.58 -3.26
N ASN A 1013 48.05 -2.93 -2.16
CA ASN A 1013 46.87 -3.33 -1.41
C ASN A 1013 45.59 -3.04 -2.19
N GLU A 1014 45.52 -1.91 -2.90
CA GLU A 1014 44.40 -1.58 -3.78
C GLU A 1014 44.25 -2.59 -4.92
N VAL A 1015 45.36 -3.03 -5.53
CA VAL A 1015 45.35 -4.08 -6.56
C VAL A 1015 44.89 -5.42 -5.99
N LEU A 1016 45.40 -5.82 -4.82
CA LEU A 1016 44.98 -7.05 -4.13
C LEU A 1016 43.48 -7.04 -3.79
N ASP A 1017 42.96 -5.92 -3.28
CA ASP A 1017 41.55 -5.79 -2.93
C ASP A 1017 40.66 -5.73 -4.18
N LEU A 1018 41.08 -5.07 -5.26
CA LEU A 1018 40.39 -5.06 -6.56
C LEU A 1018 40.27 -6.48 -7.14
N ILE A 1019 41.38 -7.21 -7.18
CA ILE A 1019 41.40 -8.58 -7.70
C ILE A 1019 40.56 -9.52 -6.83
N ALA A 1020 40.64 -9.39 -5.50
CA ALA A 1020 39.79 -10.15 -4.60
C ALA A 1020 38.30 -9.83 -4.80
N TYR A 1021 37.94 -8.57 -5.05
CA TYR A 1021 36.57 -8.15 -5.35
C TYR A 1021 36.03 -8.80 -6.64
N LEU A 1022 36.84 -8.85 -7.70
CA LEU A 1022 36.47 -9.52 -8.95
C LEU A 1022 36.38 -11.04 -8.79
N LEU A 1023 37.37 -11.68 -8.15
CA LEU A 1023 37.42 -13.14 -7.99
C LEU A 1023 36.36 -13.68 -7.02
N SER A 1024 35.95 -12.88 -6.03
CA SER A 1024 34.86 -13.22 -5.11
C SER A 1024 33.45 -13.03 -5.70
N ARG A 1025 33.33 -12.52 -6.93
CA ARG A 1025 32.04 -12.16 -7.57
C ARG A 1025 31.23 -11.16 -6.74
N GLY A 1026 31.92 -10.33 -5.95
CA GLY A 1026 31.26 -9.36 -5.07
C GLY A 1026 30.59 -9.98 -3.85
N ASP A 1027 30.94 -11.21 -3.45
CA ASP A 1027 30.48 -11.78 -2.18
C ASP A 1027 31.32 -11.26 -0.99
N PRO A 1028 30.78 -10.39 -0.12
CA PRO A 1028 31.51 -9.87 1.04
C PRO A 1028 31.86 -10.96 2.06
N ASN A 1029 31.24 -12.13 2.01
CA ASN A 1029 31.49 -13.25 2.91
C ASN A 1029 32.53 -14.25 2.37
N HIS A 1030 33.12 -13.98 1.20
CA HIS A 1030 34.10 -14.85 0.58
C HIS A 1030 35.36 -15.02 1.45
N ALA A 1031 36.02 -16.18 1.37
CA ALA A 1031 37.18 -16.52 2.21
C ALA A 1031 38.32 -15.48 2.15
N MET A 1032 38.49 -14.84 0.99
CA MET A 1032 39.50 -13.79 0.78
C MET A 1032 39.30 -12.56 1.69
N PHE A 1033 38.08 -12.30 2.15
CA PHE A 1033 37.75 -11.16 3.03
C PHE A 1033 37.63 -11.54 4.51
N LYS A 1034 37.73 -12.83 4.84
CA LYS A 1034 37.75 -13.27 6.23
C LYS A 1034 39.12 -12.92 6.84
N ARG A 1035 39.10 -12.43 8.08
CA ARG A 1035 40.30 -12.08 8.84
C ARG A 1035 40.93 -13.30 9.49
#